data_AF-A0A956KGH5-F1
#
_entry.id   AF-A0A956KGH5-F1
#
_cell.length_a   1.000
_cell.length_b   1.000
_cell.length_c   1.000
_cell.angle_alpha   90.00
_cell.angle_beta   90.00
_cell.angle_gamma   90.00
#
_symmetry.space_group_name_H-M   'P 1'
#
loop_
_entity.id
_entity.type
_entity.pdbx_description
1 polymer ?
#
loop_
_entity_poly.entity_id
_entity_poly.type
_entity_poly.pdbx_seq_one_letter_code
_entity_poly.pdbx_strand_id
1 'polypeptide(L)'
;MTDLASWHARLSQHFAQLRAIRQAAGGERPIFALEHGLEEAEIQAVEAAVRTHISHTAPSKNHALPWIVYAAEIGYSYSGDEYWQTFEKQTPGWTERGNRYWIRDRYQEFKRTYGGAQPSGAWAEHFSIICWPITHAILPRDLQRQLARILYELRHSFSAELFESPSKLGEFVAARSWSGTSRFQNFAHATHLVGQIAAGLLLQEQFGAGSLILPAALQRIGADLDRERRARAWLLGARRYAQERARIRGLALGRDAASTPVRRRDEARAVVAALGIEPRLVLRPKASDASRWELSLEIPDLSHLLIRFPTTRDVLTGSRCVVAGATGRPLARGRCLHGAQRVTLSRWPRDDEVLLQFEHKDNQLEYLLRTESLLRPGPSRIFRIASDGLAYESRSLRVRPGERYVVVTTTGPMAASAHVHPVELECDGVQGALLEVPSALTKDSEETLHSLGLRQAKTVEVWPAGLDAVVWDGEGHGEWLASERPCLAIRTDHPIAALLVSMGAGPDHSLELTSVTPGEPIFVQLPRLPVGLHTVRFCARTSGSTDVESLGDLDVVMRIREARPWSPGVSTHGPLVVQIDPVAPTLEQLWEGRVEVSVRGPTGRHLTCSVSLRETESGAPTVTNQLPPLPLPVTPEVWSHHFKKHFQGTREARLAYDTARVCEIEFTCEELGAFTIRCEREFTPLRWAVRRDGQGHVARLLDDSGDATPPRVVRMSFETPLVEDQLELTEEYKVPKGGGLYVARRGASPTAVIIPPTKHRGLRYAPQFEGRKRSTDAVLRTLAVARTWASARLRGDINISATWRREVLRALTQYILQLIGGDTWASAELSAISGPDGLLLLKRSISKRREERGIGAALNDECAALSTATREERVQRMASLATSFHLLPPPPRGPLPSDTAVFHRDEPTRERDPVWLSELALRLASAPADVAEWAGEDLRAGTTRLLDVPTLARAARFLVVTTDRHLQSRAASGELYASWRWS
;
A
#
# COMPACT_ATOMS: atom_id res chain seq x y z
N MET A 1 -48.03 -27.01 0.70
CA MET A 1 -46.56 -26.95 0.83
C MET A 1 -45.98 -27.68 -0.36
N THR A 2 -45.31 -26.96 -1.26
CA THR A 2 -44.67 -27.54 -2.45
C THR A 2 -43.48 -28.39 -2.04
N ASP A 3 -43.40 -29.61 -2.58
CA ASP A 3 -42.31 -30.55 -2.34
C ASP A 3 -41.00 -30.05 -3.01
N LEU A 4 -39.85 -30.26 -2.36
CA LEU A 4 -38.53 -29.88 -2.87
C LEU A 4 -38.21 -30.52 -4.24
N ALA A 5 -38.77 -31.70 -4.52
CA ALA A 5 -38.64 -32.36 -5.82
C ALA A 5 -39.29 -31.53 -6.96
N SER A 6 -40.43 -30.88 -6.68
CA SER A 6 -41.13 -30.01 -7.65
C SER A 6 -40.30 -28.77 -8.01
N TRP A 7 -39.68 -28.15 -7.00
CA TRP A 7 -38.74 -27.05 -7.20
C TRP A 7 -37.51 -27.47 -7.98
N HIS A 8 -36.98 -28.67 -7.70
CA HIS A 8 -35.85 -29.22 -8.45
C HIS A 8 -36.18 -29.39 -9.93
N ALA A 9 -37.34 -29.94 -10.27
CA ALA A 9 -37.76 -30.12 -11.66
C ALA A 9 -37.87 -28.78 -12.41
N ARG A 10 -38.51 -27.77 -11.79
CA ARG A 10 -38.65 -26.42 -12.37
C ARG A 10 -37.29 -25.75 -12.59
N LEU A 11 -36.42 -25.77 -11.58
CA LEU A 11 -35.07 -25.19 -11.68
C LEU A 11 -34.22 -25.91 -12.73
N SER A 12 -34.34 -27.24 -12.83
CA SER A 12 -33.62 -28.04 -13.83
C SER A 12 -34.00 -27.63 -15.25
N GLN A 13 -35.30 -27.47 -15.52
CA GLN A 13 -35.80 -27.01 -16.81
C GLN A 13 -35.28 -25.61 -17.15
N HIS A 14 -35.36 -24.68 -16.21
CA HIS A 14 -34.88 -23.30 -16.38
C HIS A 14 -33.37 -23.24 -16.70
N PHE A 15 -32.53 -23.89 -15.90
CA PHE A 15 -31.08 -23.87 -16.13
C PHE A 15 -30.67 -24.60 -17.42
N ALA A 16 -31.40 -25.65 -17.83
CA ALA A 16 -31.16 -26.31 -19.11
C ALA A 16 -31.49 -25.38 -20.30
N GLN A 17 -32.59 -24.64 -20.22
CA GLN A 17 -32.96 -23.64 -21.23
C GLN A 17 -31.91 -22.51 -21.31
N LEU A 18 -31.46 -22.00 -20.16
CA LEU A 18 -30.45 -20.96 -20.11
C LEU A 18 -29.11 -21.42 -20.71
N ARG A 19 -28.72 -22.69 -20.48
CA ARG A 19 -27.54 -23.30 -21.11
C ARG A 19 -27.68 -23.34 -22.63
N ALA A 20 -28.82 -23.78 -23.14
CA ALA A 20 -29.07 -23.87 -24.59
C ALA A 20 -28.97 -22.50 -25.27
N ILE A 21 -29.58 -21.46 -24.67
CA ILE A 21 -29.52 -20.08 -25.18
C ILE A 21 -28.07 -19.58 -25.27
N ARG A 22 -27.25 -19.86 -24.24
CA ARG A 22 -25.86 -19.39 -24.19
C ARG A 22 -24.94 -20.12 -25.16
N GLN A 23 -25.14 -21.43 -25.34
CA GLN A 23 -24.39 -22.20 -26.32
C GLN A 23 -24.66 -21.72 -27.75
N ALA A 24 -25.91 -21.33 -28.04
CA ALA A 24 -26.28 -20.77 -29.35
C ALA A 24 -25.65 -19.38 -29.62
N ALA A 25 -25.35 -18.60 -28.58
CA ALA A 25 -24.79 -17.24 -28.70
C ALA A 25 -23.25 -17.20 -28.88
N GLY A 26 -22.57 -18.34 -28.89
CA GLY A 26 -21.11 -18.45 -29.05
C GLY A 26 -20.32 -18.17 -27.76
N GLY A 27 -19.35 -19.06 -27.48
CA GLY A 27 -18.44 -19.01 -26.32
C GLY A 27 -18.90 -19.82 -25.10
N GLU A 28 -17.96 -20.32 -24.28
CA GLU A 28 -18.26 -20.94 -22.98
C GLU A 28 -18.69 -19.86 -21.97
N ARG A 29 -20.01 -19.62 -21.87
CA ARG A 29 -20.58 -18.60 -20.96
C ARG A 29 -21.09 -19.24 -19.66
N PRO A 30 -20.43 -19.02 -18.51
CA PRO A 30 -20.75 -19.72 -17.26
C PRO A 30 -22.08 -19.30 -16.64
N ILE A 31 -22.93 -20.26 -16.23
CA ILE A 31 -24.22 -20.00 -15.57
C ILE A 31 -24.04 -19.81 -14.05
N PHE A 32 -24.65 -18.78 -13.49
CA PHE A 32 -24.65 -18.53 -12.05
C PHE A 32 -25.96 -18.99 -11.42
N ALA A 33 -25.92 -19.46 -10.17
CA ALA A 33 -27.13 -20.00 -9.53
C ALA A 33 -28.13 -18.91 -9.17
N LEU A 34 -27.66 -17.65 -8.97
CA LEU A 34 -28.52 -16.47 -8.81
C LEU A 34 -29.39 -16.18 -10.05
N GLU A 35 -29.13 -16.85 -11.18
CA GLU A 35 -29.91 -16.71 -12.40
C GLU A 35 -31.12 -17.64 -12.46
N HIS A 36 -31.62 -18.07 -11.30
CA HIS A 36 -32.71 -19.04 -11.15
C HIS A 36 -34.09 -18.52 -11.61
N GLY A 37 -34.25 -17.22 -11.82
CA GLY A 37 -35.48 -16.63 -12.38
C GLY A 37 -36.73 -16.73 -11.47
N LEU A 38 -36.53 -16.86 -10.16
CA LEU A 38 -37.63 -16.91 -9.17
C LEU A 38 -37.93 -15.50 -8.65
N GLU A 39 -39.19 -15.25 -8.34
CA GLU A 39 -39.63 -14.01 -7.67
C GLU A 39 -39.34 -14.05 -6.15
N GLU A 40 -39.37 -12.89 -5.48
CA GLU A 40 -39.04 -12.78 -4.04
C GLU A 40 -39.90 -13.71 -3.16
N ALA A 41 -41.20 -13.83 -3.45
CA ALA A 41 -42.09 -14.73 -2.72
C ALA A 41 -41.75 -16.21 -2.95
N GLU A 42 -41.28 -16.56 -4.14
CA GLU A 42 -40.87 -17.92 -4.50
C GLU A 42 -39.53 -18.28 -3.87
N ILE A 43 -38.59 -17.32 -3.79
CA ILE A 43 -37.33 -17.48 -3.05
C ILE A 43 -37.66 -17.86 -1.60
N GLN A 44 -38.50 -17.07 -0.91
CA GLN A 44 -38.92 -17.35 0.47
C GLN A 44 -39.57 -18.73 0.63
N ALA A 45 -40.37 -19.17 -0.35
CA ALA A 45 -40.97 -20.50 -0.35
C ALA A 45 -39.92 -21.62 -0.48
N VAL A 46 -38.89 -21.45 -1.32
CA VAL A 46 -37.76 -22.38 -1.43
C VAL A 46 -36.96 -22.41 -0.13
N GLU A 47 -36.67 -21.26 0.48
CA GLU A 47 -35.96 -21.20 1.77
C GLU A 47 -36.72 -21.96 2.86
N ALA A 48 -38.03 -21.72 2.98
CA ALA A 48 -38.87 -22.38 3.97
C ALA A 48 -38.90 -23.91 3.75
N ALA A 49 -38.99 -24.37 2.49
CA ALA A 49 -38.98 -25.79 2.16
C ALA A 49 -37.64 -26.45 2.52
N VAL A 50 -36.51 -25.78 2.24
CA VAL A 50 -35.16 -26.25 2.59
C VAL A 50 -34.99 -26.37 4.11
N ARG A 51 -35.38 -25.33 4.87
CA ARG A 51 -35.31 -25.31 6.35
C ARG A 51 -36.20 -26.38 6.99
N THR A 52 -37.37 -26.64 6.41
CA THR A 52 -38.28 -27.71 6.89
C THR A 52 -37.73 -29.10 6.57
N HIS A 53 -37.06 -29.28 5.43
CA HIS A 53 -36.54 -30.60 5.07
C HIS A 53 -35.39 -31.06 5.98
N ILE A 54 -34.42 -30.17 6.24
CA ILE A 54 -33.24 -30.49 7.05
C ILE A 54 -33.55 -30.75 8.52
N SER A 55 -34.68 -30.24 9.04
CA SER A 55 -35.16 -30.54 10.39
C SER A 55 -35.64 -31.98 10.55
N HIS A 56 -35.79 -32.75 9.46
CA HIS A 56 -36.20 -34.15 9.51
C HIS A 56 -35.21 -35.11 8.82
N THR A 57 -34.58 -34.71 7.71
CA THR A 57 -33.79 -35.61 6.85
C THR A 57 -32.51 -34.93 6.33
N ALA A 58 -31.46 -35.70 6.09
CA ALA A 58 -30.23 -35.20 5.47
C ALA A 58 -30.43 -34.86 3.98
N PRO A 59 -29.67 -33.90 3.41
CA PRO A 59 -29.82 -33.50 2.01
C PRO A 59 -29.55 -34.64 1.02
N SER A 60 -30.40 -34.79 0.01
CA SER A 60 -30.28 -35.79 -1.05
C SER A 60 -30.12 -35.18 -2.45
N LYS A 61 -29.59 -35.96 -3.39
CA LYS A 61 -29.37 -35.52 -4.79
C LYS A 61 -30.68 -35.17 -5.52
N ASN A 62 -31.80 -35.78 -5.14
CA ASN A 62 -33.10 -35.62 -5.80
C ASN A 62 -33.66 -34.20 -5.70
N HIS A 63 -33.13 -33.39 -4.79
CA HIS A 63 -33.50 -31.99 -4.61
C HIS A 63 -32.27 -31.10 -4.45
N ALA A 64 -31.20 -31.38 -5.20
CA ALA A 64 -29.94 -30.62 -5.12
C ALA A 64 -30.07 -29.14 -5.56
N LEU A 65 -30.81 -28.84 -6.63
CA LEU A 65 -30.96 -27.47 -7.15
C LEU A 65 -31.57 -26.47 -6.16
N PRO A 66 -32.64 -26.78 -5.40
CA PRO A 66 -33.11 -25.94 -4.30
C PRO A 66 -32.02 -25.57 -3.28
N TRP A 67 -31.16 -26.54 -2.91
CA TRP A 67 -30.03 -26.30 -2.00
C TRP A 67 -28.94 -25.42 -2.61
N ILE A 68 -28.67 -25.58 -3.91
CA ILE A 68 -27.74 -24.73 -4.66
C ILE A 68 -28.25 -23.29 -4.70
N VAL A 69 -29.52 -23.07 -5.08
CA VAL A 69 -30.13 -21.73 -5.13
C VAL A 69 -30.16 -21.10 -3.74
N TYR A 70 -30.59 -21.84 -2.72
CA TYR A 70 -30.60 -21.37 -1.33
C TYR A 70 -29.19 -20.94 -0.85
N ALA A 71 -28.17 -21.73 -1.15
CA ALA A 71 -26.80 -21.40 -0.82
C ALA A 71 -26.31 -20.14 -1.53
N ALA A 72 -26.66 -19.95 -2.82
CA ALA A 72 -26.31 -18.75 -3.57
C ALA A 72 -27.05 -17.50 -3.07
N GLU A 73 -28.33 -17.62 -2.68
CA GLU A 73 -29.12 -16.52 -2.11
C GLU A 73 -28.58 -16.04 -0.75
N ILE A 74 -28.16 -16.99 0.10
CA ILE A 74 -27.40 -16.64 1.31
C ILE A 74 -26.10 -15.94 0.92
N GLY A 75 -25.40 -16.42 -0.12
CA GLY A 75 -24.16 -15.83 -0.63
C GLY A 75 -24.35 -14.43 -1.24
N TYR A 76 -25.53 -14.13 -1.74
CA TYR A 76 -25.90 -12.82 -2.27
C TYR A 76 -26.21 -11.82 -1.14
N SER A 77 -26.95 -12.28 -0.13
CA SER A 77 -27.27 -11.52 1.08
C SER A 77 -26.09 -11.36 2.03
N TYR A 78 -25.02 -12.12 1.81
CA TYR A 78 -23.84 -12.19 2.64
C TYR A 78 -23.07 -10.86 2.66
N SER A 79 -22.80 -10.37 3.88
CA SER A 79 -22.11 -9.11 4.17
C SER A 79 -20.68 -9.30 4.69
N GLY A 80 -19.92 -10.27 4.16
CA GLY A 80 -18.53 -10.49 4.59
C GLY A 80 -18.35 -11.20 5.94
N ASP A 81 -19.41 -11.79 6.50
CA ASP A 81 -19.41 -12.53 7.77
C ASP A 81 -18.76 -13.93 7.66
N GLU A 82 -18.95 -14.87 8.60
CA GLU A 82 -18.66 -16.29 8.31
C GLU A 82 -19.84 -16.91 7.58
N TYR A 83 -19.72 -17.06 6.24
CA TYR A 83 -20.79 -17.59 5.39
C TYR A 83 -21.45 -18.84 5.99
N TRP A 84 -20.64 -19.82 6.42
CA TRP A 84 -21.15 -21.06 6.99
C TRP A 84 -21.85 -20.89 8.33
N GLN A 85 -21.46 -19.92 9.15
CA GLN A 85 -22.16 -19.64 10.40
C GLN A 85 -23.50 -18.98 10.15
N THR A 86 -23.55 -18.06 9.19
CA THR A 86 -24.83 -17.48 8.74
C THR A 86 -25.72 -18.57 8.15
N PHE A 87 -25.16 -19.45 7.33
CA PHE A 87 -25.86 -20.61 6.77
C PHE A 87 -26.41 -21.52 7.87
N GLU A 88 -25.59 -21.90 8.85
CA GLU A 88 -25.97 -22.73 10.00
C GLU A 88 -27.04 -22.06 10.87
N LYS A 89 -26.89 -20.77 11.17
CA LYS A 89 -27.85 -19.99 11.97
C LYS A 89 -29.20 -19.86 11.27
N GLN A 90 -29.20 -19.69 9.94
CA GLN A 90 -30.43 -19.59 9.15
C GLN A 90 -31.03 -20.97 8.81
N THR A 91 -30.29 -22.05 9.03
CA THR A 91 -30.67 -23.43 8.69
C THR A 91 -30.61 -24.36 9.92
N PRO A 92 -31.55 -24.23 10.88
CA PRO A 92 -31.58 -25.10 12.06
C PRO A 92 -31.61 -26.59 11.69
N GLY A 93 -30.72 -27.39 12.28
CA GLY A 93 -30.53 -28.81 11.95
C GLY A 93 -29.39 -29.10 10.96
N TRP A 94 -28.81 -28.07 10.34
CA TRP A 94 -27.66 -28.24 9.44
C TRP A 94 -26.42 -28.81 10.14
N THR A 95 -26.13 -28.40 11.38
CA THR A 95 -24.97 -28.89 12.13
C THR A 95 -25.01 -30.38 12.43
N GLU A 96 -26.22 -30.97 12.51
CA GLU A 96 -26.41 -32.39 12.80
C GLU A 96 -26.48 -33.25 11.53
N ARG A 97 -27.12 -32.74 10.47
CA ARG A 97 -27.50 -33.54 9.28
C ARG A 97 -26.95 -33.02 7.97
N GLY A 98 -26.38 -31.82 7.97
CA GLY A 98 -25.80 -31.16 6.81
C GLY A 98 -24.33 -31.49 6.62
N ASN A 99 -23.83 -31.20 5.42
CA ASN A 99 -22.41 -31.34 5.12
C ASN A 99 -22.00 -30.24 4.13
N ARG A 100 -21.03 -29.40 4.53
CA ARG A 100 -20.51 -28.30 3.71
C ARG A 100 -19.90 -28.80 2.40
N TYR A 101 -19.19 -29.93 2.44
CA TYR A 101 -18.59 -30.57 1.26
C TYR A 101 -19.66 -31.05 0.27
N TRP A 102 -20.81 -31.50 0.78
CA TRP A 102 -21.92 -31.92 -0.08
C TRP A 102 -22.44 -30.76 -0.93
N ILE A 103 -22.56 -29.54 -0.38
CA ILE A 103 -22.94 -28.33 -1.14
C ILE A 103 -21.94 -28.09 -2.27
N ARG A 104 -20.63 -28.12 -1.97
CA ARG A 104 -19.56 -27.96 -2.97
C ARG A 104 -19.67 -29.01 -4.08
N ASP A 105 -19.83 -30.28 -3.72
CA ASP A 105 -19.91 -31.37 -4.70
C ASP A 105 -21.16 -31.21 -5.59
N ARG A 106 -22.27 -30.68 -5.06
CA ARG A 106 -23.46 -30.34 -5.86
C ARG A 106 -23.20 -29.17 -6.81
N TYR A 107 -22.40 -28.17 -6.43
CA TYR A 107 -21.98 -27.10 -7.34
C TYR A 107 -21.05 -27.61 -8.45
N GLN A 108 -20.13 -28.53 -8.15
CA GLN A 108 -19.30 -29.20 -9.16
C GLN A 108 -20.16 -29.98 -10.15
N GLU A 109 -21.20 -30.65 -9.67
CA GLU A 109 -22.20 -31.32 -10.51
C GLU A 109 -23.01 -30.32 -11.33
N PHE A 110 -23.42 -29.19 -10.75
CA PHE A 110 -24.10 -28.10 -11.45
C PHE A 110 -23.25 -27.54 -12.59
N LYS A 111 -21.94 -27.38 -12.38
CA LYS A 111 -20.98 -27.04 -13.45
C LYS A 111 -21.06 -28.04 -14.59
N ARG A 112 -20.93 -29.33 -14.31
CA ARG A 112 -20.93 -30.39 -15.33
C ARG A 112 -22.26 -30.47 -16.09
N THR A 113 -23.38 -30.37 -15.39
CA THR A 113 -24.72 -30.59 -15.95
C THR A 113 -25.30 -29.36 -16.65
N TYR A 114 -25.04 -28.15 -16.13
CA TYR A 114 -25.64 -26.92 -16.65
C TYR A 114 -24.62 -25.91 -17.20
N GLY A 115 -23.31 -26.18 -17.10
CA GLY A 115 -22.30 -25.18 -17.48
C GLY A 115 -22.16 -24.08 -16.43
N GLY A 116 -22.39 -24.40 -15.16
CA GLY A 116 -22.24 -23.49 -14.03
C GLY A 116 -20.84 -22.87 -13.90
N ALA A 117 -20.76 -21.67 -13.34
CA ALA A 117 -19.51 -20.95 -13.11
C ALA A 117 -18.53 -21.74 -12.22
N GLN A 118 -17.25 -21.75 -12.61
CA GLN A 118 -16.19 -22.32 -11.78
C GLN A 118 -15.44 -21.20 -11.04
N PRO A 119 -15.34 -21.26 -9.71
CA PRO A 119 -14.45 -20.39 -8.95
C PRO A 119 -12.99 -20.58 -9.39
N SER A 120 -12.25 -19.49 -9.53
CA SER A 120 -10.83 -19.51 -9.93
C SER A 120 -10.02 -18.41 -9.24
N GLY A 121 -8.69 -18.51 -9.33
CA GLY A 121 -7.75 -17.59 -8.69
C GLY A 121 -7.44 -17.92 -7.23
N ALA A 122 -6.54 -17.14 -6.62
CA ALA A 122 -6.04 -17.36 -5.27
C ALA A 122 -7.17 -17.54 -4.24
N TRP A 123 -8.26 -16.79 -4.34
CA TRP A 123 -9.37 -16.93 -3.40
C TRP A 123 -10.07 -18.30 -3.46
N ALA A 124 -10.26 -18.85 -4.66
CA ALA A 124 -10.84 -20.19 -4.83
C ALA A 124 -9.89 -21.30 -4.34
N GLU A 125 -8.58 -21.09 -4.46
CA GLU A 125 -7.56 -22.00 -3.91
C GLU A 125 -7.58 -22.01 -2.38
N HIS A 126 -7.73 -20.83 -1.75
CA HIS A 126 -7.72 -20.72 -0.29
C HIS A 126 -9.06 -21.13 0.34
N PHE A 127 -10.21 -20.91 -0.32
CA PHE A 127 -11.57 -21.13 0.21
C PHE A 127 -12.41 -22.08 -0.67
N SER A 128 -11.97 -23.32 -0.86
CA SER A 128 -12.50 -24.25 -1.87
C SER A 128 -13.96 -24.71 -1.70
N ILE A 129 -14.59 -24.48 -0.54
CA ILE A 129 -16.04 -24.69 -0.36
C ILE A 129 -16.81 -23.37 -0.51
N ILE A 130 -16.49 -22.34 0.28
CA ILE A 130 -17.24 -21.05 0.26
C ILE A 130 -17.16 -20.41 -1.13
N CYS A 131 -16.11 -20.69 -1.89
CA CYS A 131 -15.95 -20.12 -3.22
C CYS A 131 -17.11 -20.40 -4.17
N TRP A 132 -17.76 -21.55 -4.03
CA TRP A 132 -18.86 -21.92 -4.91
C TRP A 132 -20.11 -21.06 -4.68
N PRO A 133 -20.76 -21.04 -3.49
CA PRO A 133 -21.92 -20.19 -3.27
C PRO A 133 -21.69 -18.71 -3.61
N ILE A 134 -20.51 -18.17 -3.28
CA ILE A 134 -20.21 -16.75 -3.51
C ILE A 134 -19.98 -16.45 -4.99
N THR A 135 -19.26 -17.30 -5.74
CA THR A 135 -19.15 -17.13 -7.19
C THR A 135 -20.52 -17.17 -7.84
N HIS A 136 -21.38 -18.09 -7.40
CA HIS A 136 -22.73 -18.23 -7.90
C HIS A 136 -23.72 -17.13 -7.44
N ALA A 137 -23.31 -16.28 -6.48
CA ALA A 137 -24.03 -15.09 -6.06
C ALA A 137 -23.70 -13.84 -6.90
N ILE A 138 -22.80 -13.94 -7.90
CA ILE A 138 -22.42 -12.88 -8.86
C ILE A 138 -21.76 -11.65 -8.21
N LEU A 139 -22.52 -10.86 -7.45
CA LEU A 139 -22.06 -9.67 -6.73
C LEU A 139 -22.80 -9.54 -5.39
N PRO A 140 -22.23 -10.09 -4.29
CA PRO A 140 -22.76 -9.97 -2.94
C PRO A 140 -22.94 -8.50 -2.51
N ARG A 141 -23.92 -8.24 -1.64
CA ARG A 141 -24.32 -6.87 -1.24
C ARG A 141 -23.19 -6.01 -0.65
N ASP A 142 -22.24 -6.59 0.08
CA ASP A 142 -21.10 -5.84 0.62
C ASP A 142 -20.14 -5.35 -0.48
N LEU A 143 -19.99 -6.11 -1.56
CA LEU A 143 -19.13 -5.77 -2.68
C LEU A 143 -19.80 -4.79 -3.65
N GLN A 144 -21.14 -4.77 -3.70
CA GLN A 144 -21.92 -3.86 -4.55
C GLN A 144 -21.54 -2.39 -4.30
N ARG A 145 -21.54 -1.96 -3.04
CA ARG A 145 -21.19 -0.58 -2.65
C ARG A 145 -19.78 -0.21 -3.08
N GLN A 146 -18.82 -1.13 -2.91
CA GLN A 146 -17.42 -0.90 -3.27
C GLN A 146 -17.25 -0.76 -4.79
N LEU A 147 -17.93 -1.63 -5.57
CA LEU A 147 -17.93 -1.53 -7.03
C LEU A 147 -18.53 -0.19 -7.48
N ALA A 148 -19.69 0.20 -6.95
CA ALA A 148 -20.34 1.46 -7.31
C ALA A 148 -19.44 2.68 -7.00
N ARG A 149 -18.75 2.67 -5.85
CA ARG A 149 -17.77 3.69 -5.49
C ARG A 149 -16.62 3.74 -6.49
N ILE A 150 -16.00 2.60 -6.81
CA ILE A 150 -14.87 2.55 -7.75
C ILE A 150 -15.29 3.01 -9.15
N LEU A 151 -16.45 2.58 -9.64
CA LEU A 151 -16.98 3.03 -10.94
C LEU A 151 -17.23 4.53 -10.96
N TYR A 152 -17.75 5.10 -9.86
CA TYR A 152 -17.87 6.54 -9.73
C TYR A 152 -16.49 7.21 -9.74
N GLU A 153 -15.51 6.67 -9.00
CA GLU A 153 -14.17 7.23 -8.97
C GLU A 153 -13.50 7.23 -10.36
N LEU A 154 -13.73 6.20 -11.17
CA LEU A 154 -13.19 6.02 -12.52
C LEU A 154 -13.92 6.81 -13.62
N ARG A 155 -15.04 7.48 -13.32
CA ARG A 155 -15.97 8.02 -14.34
C ARG A 155 -15.34 9.02 -15.32
N HIS A 156 -14.33 9.77 -14.89
CA HIS A 156 -13.66 10.78 -15.73
C HIS A 156 -12.62 10.18 -16.69
N SER A 157 -12.21 8.95 -16.42
CA SER A 157 -11.19 8.21 -17.15
C SER A 157 -11.79 7.24 -18.18
N PHE A 158 -13.12 7.20 -18.29
CA PHE A 158 -13.82 6.39 -19.27
C PHE A 158 -13.54 6.85 -20.71
N SER A 159 -13.23 5.89 -21.58
CA SER A 159 -13.02 6.08 -23.02
C SER A 159 -13.92 5.12 -23.82
N ALA A 160 -14.13 5.42 -25.10
CA ALA A 160 -14.91 4.54 -25.97
C ALA A 160 -14.29 3.13 -26.06
N GLU A 161 -12.95 3.04 -26.16
CA GLU A 161 -12.18 1.79 -26.24
C GLU A 161 -12.36 0.90 -25.00
N LEU A 162 -12.55 1.48 -23.80
CA LEU A 162 -12.80 0.72 -22.57
C LEU A 162 -14.14 -0.02 -22.61
N PHE A 163 -15.14 0.53 -23.31
CA PHE A 163 -16.47 -0.08 -23.43
C PHE A 163 -16.60 -1.08 -24.58
N GLU A 164 -15.59 -1.19 -25.45
CA GLU A 164 -15.57 -2.18 -26.54
C GLU A 164 -15.28 -3.60 -26.03
N SER A 165 -14.58 -3.73 -24.89
CA SER A 165 -14.24 -5.01 -24.30
C SER A 165 -14.51 -5.03 -22.80
N PRO A 166 -15.43 -5.89 -22.32
CA PRO A 166 -15.63 -6.07 -20.89
C PRO A 166 -14.37 -6.48 -20.14
N SER A 167 -13.46 -7.25 -20.74
CA SER A 167 -12.19 -7.62 -20.11
C SER A 167 -11.33 -6.39 -19.79
N LYS A 168 -11.24 -5.43 -20.72
CA LYS A 168 -10.49 -4.17 -20.51
C LYS A 168 -11.11 -3.33 -19.39
N LEU A 169 -12.44 -3.20 -19.37
CA LEU A 169 -13.13 -2.49 -18.28
C LEU A 169 -12.91 -3.20 -16.93
N GLY A 170 -12.89 -4.52 -16.93
CA GLY A 170 -12.60 -5.34 -15.76
C GLY A 170 -11.19 -5.16 -15.21
N GLU A 171 -10.18 -5.21 -16.08
CA GLU A 171 -8.78 -4.90 -15.74
C GLU A 171 -8.64 -3.49 -15.19
N PHE A 172 -9.38 -2.54 -15.77
CA PHE A 172 -9.39 -1.15 -15.33
C PHE A 172 -9.98 -0.98 -13.91
N VAL A 173 -11.07 -1.70 -13.59
CA VAL A 173 -11.63 -1.75 -12.23
C VAL A 173 -10.65 -2.45 -11.27
N ALA A 174 -10.03 -3.55 -11.71
CA ALA A 174 -9.07 -4.29 -10.91
C ALA A 174 -7.84 -3.46 -10.53
N ALA A 175 -7.34 -2.63 -11.45
CA ALA A 175 -6.23 -1.70 -11.20
C ALA A 175 -6.56 -0.67 -10.10
N ARG A 176 -7.84 -0.31 -9.94
CA ARG A 176 -8.31 0.64 -8.92
C ARG A 176 -8.87 -0.03 -7.64
N SER A 177 -8.83 -1.36 -7.56
CA SER A 177 -9.37 -2.12 -6.42
C SER A 177 -8.56 -2.01 -5.12
N TRP A 178 -7.35 -1.41 -5.16
CA TRP A 178 -6.43 -1.30 -4.00
C TRP A 178 -7.02 -0.53 -2.80
N SER A 179 -7.96 0.38 -3.04
CA SER A 179 -8.68 1.10 -1.98
C SER A 179 -9.87 0.33 -1.41
N GLY A 180 -10.21 -0.82 -2.01
CA GLY A 180 -11.24 -1.74 -1.55
C GLY A 180 -10.73 -2.76 -0.54
N THR A 181 -11.66 -3.51 0.06
CA THR A 181 -11.32 -4.55 1.05
C THR A 181 -10.54 -5.69 0.39
N SER A 182 -9.77 -6.46 1.17
CA SER A 182 -9.03 -7.62 0.63
C SER A 182 -9.94 -8.60 -0.11
N ARG A 183 -11.20 -8.72 0.34
CA ARG A 183 -12.24 -9.51 -0.33
C ARG A 183 -12.62 -8.93 -1.69
N PHE A 184 -12.81 -7.62 -1.79
CA PHE A 184 -13.09 -6.96 -3.06
C PHE A 184 -11.91 -7.07 -4.03
N GLN A 185 -10.67 -6.92 -3.54
CA GLN A 185 -9.47 -7.08 -4.35
C GLN A 185 -9.39 -8.48 -4.97
N ASN A 186 -9.65 -9.52 -4.16
CA ASN A 186 -9.74 -10.90 -4.64
C ASN A 186 -10.87 -11.09 -5.68
N PHE A 187 -12.04 -10.50 -5.45
CA PHE A 187 -13.12 -10.51 -6.44
C PHE A 187 -12.72 -9.80 -7.74
N ALA A 188 -11.99 -8.68 -7.64
CA ALA A 188 -11.54 -7.88 -8.77
C ALA A 188 -10.55 -8.63 -9.68
N HIS A 189 -9.90 -9.70 -9.21
CA HIS A 189 -9.06 -10.56 -10.05
C HIS A 189 -9.87 -11.30 -11.15
N ALA A 190 -11.18 -11.49 -10.96
CA ALA A 190 -12.06 -12.03 -11.99
C ALA A 190 -12.47 -10.93 -13.00
N THR A 191 -11.46 -10.35 -13.69
CA THR A 191 -11.60 -9.14 -14.51
C THR A 191 -12.76 -9.24 -15.51
N HIS A 192 -12.88 -10.35 -16.23
CA HIS A 192 -13.96 -10.52 -17.22
C HIS A 192 -15.37 -10.43 -16.59
N LEU A 193 -15.61 -11.06 -15.44
CA LEU A 193 -16.89 -11.00 -14.74
C LEU A 193 -17.18 -9.59 -14.23
N VAL A 194 -16.19 -8.98 -13.57
CA VAL A 194 -16.28 -7.63 -13.00
C VAL A 194 -16.59 -6.60 -14.10
N GLY A 195 -15.90 -6.69 -15.22
CA GLY A 195 -16.07 -5.78 -16.34
C GLY A 195 -17.44 -5.89 -17.00
N GLN A 196 -18.04 -7.08 -17.05
CA GLN A 196 -19.40 -7.25 -17.55
C GLN A 196 -20.47 -6.74 -16.60
N ILE A 197 -20.31 -6.99 -15.29
CA ILE A 197 -21.19 -6.41 -14.27
C ILE A 197 -21.11 -4.89 -14.36
N ALA A 198 -19.89 -4.33 -14.45
CA ALA A 198 -19.68 -2.89 -14.62
C ALA A 198 -20.34 -2.36 -15.90
N ALA A 199 -20.16 -3.01 -17.05
CA ALA A 199 -20.78 -2.62 -18.31
C ALA A 199 -22.32 -2.66 -18.23
N GLY A 200 -22.89 -3.72 -17.66
CA GLY A 200 -24.33 -3.86 -17.47
C GLY A 200 -24.91 -2.79 -16.53
N LEU A 201 -24.20 -2.47 -15.45
CA LEU A 201 -24.59 -1.42 -14.52
C LEU A 201 -24.49 0.00 -15.12
N LEU A 202 -23.50 0.24 -16.00
CA LEU A 202 -23.24 1.57 -16.60
C LEU A 202 -24.09 1.85 -17.85
N LEU A 203 -24.29 0.85 -18.71
CA LEU A 203 -24.85 1.03 -20.04
C LEU A 203 -26.29 0.54 -20.19
N GLN A 204 -26.83 -0.20 -19.20
CA GLN A 204 -28.20 -0.68 -18.93
C GLN A 204 -29.08 -1.24 -20.08
N GLU A 205 -28.91 -0.83 -21.34
CA GLU A 205 -29.81 -1.17 -22.46
C GLU A 205 -29.09 -1.45 -23.79
N GLN A 206 -27.78 -1.16 -23.93
CA GLN A 206 -27.06 -1.35 -25.21
C GLN A 206 -26.44 -2.74 -25.42
N PHE A 207 -26.44 -3.60 -24.39
CA PHE A 207 -25.95 -4.99 -24.51
C PHE A 207 -27.12 -5.97 -24.74
N GLY A 208 -27.73 -5.90 -25.92
CA GLY A 208 -28.68 -6.89 -26.40
C GLY A 208 -27.97 -8.21 -26.79
N ALA A 209 -28.54 -9.34 -26.39
CA ALA A 209 -28.15 -10.73 -26.73
C ALA A 209 -26.73 -11.24 -26.32
N GLY A 210 -25.82 -10.35 -25.92
CA GLY A 210 -24.42 -10.69 -25.60
C GLY A 210 -24.05 -10.88 -24.11
N SER A 211 -24.97 -10.62 -23.16
CA SER A 211 -24.67 -10.59 -21.71
C SER A 211 -24.34 -11.98 -21.12
N LEU A 212 -23.30 -12.10 -20.27
CA LEU A 212 -23.06 -13.32 -19.45
C LEU A 212 -24.05 -13.47 -18.30
N ILE A 213 -24.82 -12.44 -17.95
CA ILE A 213 -25.74 -12.46 -16.82
C ILE A 213 -27.17 -12.16 -17.31
N LEU A 214 -28.12 -12.95 -16.80
CA LEU A 214 -29.55 -12.81 -17.04
C LEU A 214 -30.01 -11.38 -16.70
N PRO A 215 -30.72 -10.68 -17.60
CA PRO A 215 -31.16 -9.31 -17.36
C PRO A 215 -31.92 -9.11 -16.05
N ALA A 216 -32.75 -10.08 -15.66
CA ALA A 216 -33.47 -10.05 -14.38
C ALA A 216 -32.52 -10.01 -13.16
N ALA A 217 -31.41 -10.76 -13.19
CA ALA A 217 -30.43 -10.77 -12.11
C ALA A 217 -29.65 -9.44 -12.05
N LEU A 218 -29.28 -8.86 -13.21
CA LEU A 218 -28.65 -7.54 -13.26
C LEU A 218 -29.58 -6.42 -12.78
N GLN A 219 -30.87 -6.49 -13.13
CA GLN A 219 -31.88 -5.55 -12.65
C GLN A 219 -32.04 -5.63 -11.13
N ARG A 220 -32.05 -6.84 -10.55
CA ARG A 220 -32.08 -7.02 -9.09
C ARG A 220 -30.87 -6.39 -8.40
N ILE A 221 -29.66 -6.59 -8.93
CA ILE A 221 -28.42 -5.95 -8.42
C ILE A 221 -28.50 -4.42 -8.52
N GLY A 222 -28.96 -3.90 -9.66
CA GLY A 222 -29.15 -2.46 -9.87
C GLY A 222 -30.16 -1.85 -8.90
N ALA A 223 -31.29 -2.52 -8.67
CA ALA A 223 -32.33 -2.09 -7.74
C ALA A 223 -31.83 -2.09 -6.28
N ASP A 224 -31.03 -3.08 -5.87
CA ASP A 224 -30.42 -3.12 -4.54
C ASP A 224 -29.44 -1.95 -4.33
N LEU A 225 -28.61 -1.64 -5.34
CA LEU A 225 -27.73 -0.46 -5.33
C LEU A 225 -28.50 0.87 -5.27
N ASP A 226 -29.65 0.96 -5.93
CA ASP A 226 -30.49 2.17 -5.94
C ASP A 226 -31.24 2.40 -4.61
N ARG A 227 -31.47 1.35 -3.80
CA ARG A 227 -32.07 1.49 -2.45
C ARG A 227 -31.13 2.20 -1.47
N GLU A 228 -29.81 2.07 -1.66
CA GLU A 228 -28.83 2.73 -0.80
C GLU A 228 -28.49 4.14 -1.33
N ARG A 229 -28.87 5.19 -0.59
CA ARG A 229 -28.74 6.60 -1.04
C ARG A 229 -27.36 6.97 -1.60
N ARG A 230 -26.27 6.52 -0.98
CA ARG A 230 -24.90 6.83 -1.42
C ARG A 230 -24.51 6.07 -2.68
N ALA A 231 -24.78 4.77 -2.72
CA ALA A 231 -24.46 3.94 -3.88
C ALA A 231 -25.25 4.38 -5.12
N ARG A 232 -26.52 4.76 -4.96
CA ARG A 232 -27.34 5.37 -6.01
C ARG A 232 -26.70 6.62 -6.61
N ALA A 233 -26.26 7.56 -5.77
CA ALA A 233 -25.64 8.80 -6.23
C ALA A 233 -24.35 8.54 -7.03
N TRP A 234 -23.51 7.61 -6.55
CA TRP A 234 -22.29 7.19 -7.25
C TRP A 234 -22.60 6.54 -8.60
N LEU A 235 -23.54 5.61 -8.63
CA LEU A 235 -23.87 4.88 -9.84
C LEU A 235 -24.50 5.78 -10.91
N LEU A 236 -25.41 6.70 -10.53
CA LEU A 236 -25.97 7.69 -11.44
C LEU A 236 -24.88 8.61 -12.05
N GLY A 237 -23.93 9.05 -11.22
CA GLY A 237 -22.79 9.85 -11.67
C GLY A 237 -21.92 9.09 -12.68
N ALA A 238 -21.64 7.81 -12.44
CA ALA A 238 -20.86 6.98 -13.36
C ALA A 238 -21.60 6.71 -14.67
N ARG A 239 -22.90 6.38 -14.61
CA ARG A 239 -23.76 6.14 -15.79
C ARG A 239 -23.77 7.32 -16.75
N ARG A 240 -23.96 8.54 -16.23
CA ARG A 240 -24.00 9.77 -17.05
C ARG A 240 -22.73 9.94 -17.89
N TYR A 241 -21.56 9.80 -17.27
CA TYR A 241 -20.27 9.94 -17.96
C TYR A 241 -20.02 8.79 -18.95
N ALA A 242 -20.36 7.55 -18.58
CA ALA A 242 -20.23 6.40 -19.47
C ALA A 242 -21.07 6.57 -20.74
N GLN A 243 -22.33 6.99 -20.60
CA GLN A 243 -23.24 7.23 -21.73
C GLN A 243 -22.77 8.39 -22.62
N GLU A 244 -22.28 9.49 -22.04
CA GLU A 244 -21.70 10.61 -22.80
C GLU A 244 -20.49 10.15 -23.63
N ARG A 245 -19.55 9.40 -23.03
CA ARG A 245 -18.31 8.95 -23.70
C ARG A 245 -18.55 7.84 -24.72
N ALA A 246 -19.49 6.92 -24.46
CA ALA A 246 -19.83 5.84 -25.38
C ALA A 246 -20.50 6.36 -26.67
N ARG A 247 -21.15 7.54 -26.63
CA ARG A 247 -21.77 8.19 -27.80
C ARG A 247 -20.77 8.91 -28.70
N ILE A 248 -19.60 9.31 -28.18
CA ILE A 248 -18.53 9.93 -28.97
C ILE A 248 -17.75 8.82 -29.70
N ARG A 249 -18.41 8.16 -30.64
CA ARG A 249 -17.75 7.29 -31.63
C ARG A 249 -17.39 8.16 -32.84
N GLY A 250 -16.11 8.21 -33.21
CA GLY A 250 -15.68 8.80 -34.49
C GLY A 250 -15.02 10.18 -34.45
N LEU A 251 -14.76 10.76 -33.27
CA LEU A 251 -13.80 11.87 -33.13
C LEU A 251 -12.49 11.34 -32.55
N ALA A 252 -11.90 10.36 -33.24
CA ALA A 252 -10.50 10.05 -33.01
C ALA A 252 -9.70 11.25 -33.55
N LEU A 253 -9.29 12.15 -32.66
CA LEU A 253 -8.16 13.05 -32.90
C LEU A 253 -7.01 12.12 -33.34
N GLY A 254 -6.67 12.18 -34.62
CA GLY A 254 -5.71 11.30 -35.25
C GLY A 254 -4.42 11.27 -34.44
N ARG A 255 -4.12 10.10 -33.86
CA ARG A 255 -2.74 9.77 -33.56
C ARG A 255 -2.10 9.52 -34.91
N ASP A 256 -1.32 10.47 -35.40
CA ASP A 256 -0.55 10.32 -36.63
C ASP A 256 0.38 9.12 -36.49
N ALA A 257 -0.08 7.99 -37.05
CA ALA A 257 0.77 6.87 -37.41
C ALA A 257 1.32 7.12 -38.81
N ALA A 258 2.12 8.18 -38.98
CA ALA A 258 3.01 8.36 -40.12
C ALA A 258 3.97 9.55 -39.89
N SER A 259 5.13 9.32 -39.28
CA SER A 259 6.31 10.11 -39.62
C SER A 259 7.60 9.28 -39.50
N THR A 260 8.52 9.59 -40.40
CA THR A 260 9.83 9.01 -40.77
C THR A 260 10.76 8.61 -39.60
N PRO A 261 11.71 7.66 -39.80
CA PRO A 261 12.30 6.83 -38.74
C PRO A 261 13.46 7.46 -37.96
N VAL A 262 13.36 8.73 -37.55
CA VAL A 262 14.43 9.44 -36.82
C VAL A 262 14.12 9.76 -35.35
N ARG A 263 12.93 9.51 -34.79
CA ARG A 263 12.58 10.03 -33.44
C ARG A 263 12.04 9.07 -32.38
N ARG A 264 12.42 7.79 -32.36
CA ARG A 264 12.00 6.87 -31.25
C ARG A 264 12.36 7.34 -29.84
N ARG A 265 13.43 8.12 -29.64
CA ARG A 265 13.90 8.52 -28.29
C ARG A 265 13.20 9.79 -27.78
N ASP A 266 12.98 10.78 -28.64
CA ASP A 266 12.27 12.02 -28.30
C ASP A 266 10.77 11.77 -28.11
N GLU A 267 10.17 10.90 -28.94
CA GLU A 267 8.78 10.46 -28.78
C GLU A 267 8.58 9.67 -27.49
N ALA A 268 9.52 8.77 -27.16
CA ALA A 268 9.47 8.04 -25.90
C ALA A 268 9.54 8.99 -24.70
N ARG A 269 10.43 9.99 -24.71
CA ARG A 269 10.50 11.02 -23.66
C ARG A 269 9.22 11.85 -23.58
N ALA A 270 8.64 12.26 -24.70
CA ALA A 270 7.37 12.99 -24.72
C ALA A 270 6.22 12.16 -24.12
N VAL A 271 6.20 10.85 -24.35
CA VAL A 271 5.23 9.92 -23.74
C VAL A 271 5.44 9.80 -22.23
N VAL A 272 6.68 9.79 -21.74
CA VAL A 272 6.96 9.77 -20.29
C VAL A 272 6.62 11.11 -19.63
N ALA A 273 6.98 12.24 -20.24
CA ALA A 273 6.61 13.57 -19.77
C ALA A 273 5.08 13.75 -19.67
N ALA A 274 4.33 13.10 -20.57
CA ALA A 274 2.86 13.11 -20.53
C ALA A 274 2.26 12.39 -19.32
N LEU A 275 3.05 11.63 -18.56
CA LEU A 275 2.61 11.06 -17.29
C LEU A 275 2.49 12.13 -16.20
N GLY A 276 3.27 13.22 -16.26
CA GLY A 276 3.20 14.28 -15.26
C GLY A 276 3.70 13.84 -13.88
N ILE A 277 4.78 13.07 -13.87
CA ILE A 277 5.44 12.54 -12.65
C ILE A 277 6.66 13.36 -12.22
N GLU A 278 6.95 14.45 -12.93
CA GLU A 278 8.05 15.38 -12.64
C GLU A 278 7.80 16.14 -11.31
N PRO A 279 8.67 16.00 -10.29
CA PRO A 279 8.64 16.81 -9.09
C PRO A 279 8.98 18.28 -9.38
N ARG A 280 8.39 19.20 -8.61
CA ARG A 280 8.58 20.65 -8.78
C ARG A 280 9.23 21.28 -7.56
N LEU A 281 10.08 22.26 -7.76
CA LEU A 281 10.66 23.05 -6.66
C LEU A 281 9.74 24.23 -6.33
N VAL A 282 9.53 24.45 -5.04
CA VAL A 282 8.74 25.58 -4.51
C VAL A 282 9.51 26.20 -3.34
N LEU A 283 9.65 27.52 -3.37
CA LEU A 283 10.25 28.30 -2.28
C LEU A 283 9.14 28.92 -1.42
N ARG A 284 9.29 28.81 -0.10
CA ARG A 284 8.37 29.40 0.87
C ARG A 284 9.09 30.41 1.75
N PRO A 285 8.58 31.64 1.93
CA PRO A 285 9.19 32.60 2.84
C PRO A 285 8.95 32.18 4.29
N LYS A 286 10.00 32.23 5.12
CA LYS A 286 9.95 31.97 6.57
C LYS A 286 9.90 33.27 7.37
N ALA A 287 10.48 34.33 6.82
CA ALA A 287 10.51 35.66 7.42
C ALA A 287 9.53 36.60 6.72
N SER A 288 8.93 37.51 7.47
CA SER A 288 7.93 38.48 7.00
C SER A 288 8.47 39.44 5.95
N ASP A 289 9.79 39.64 5.94
CA ASP A 289 10.55 40.51 5.03
C ASP A 289 11.08 39.77 3.79
N ALA A 290 10.74 38.49 3.61
CA ALA A 290 11.22 37.63 2.52
C ALA A 290 12.75 37.52 2.41
N SER A 291 13.48 37.75 3.51
CA SER A 291 14.94 37.59 3.57
C SER A 291 15.38 36.12 3.63
N ARG A 292 14.49 35.24 4.11
CA ARG A 292 14.76 33.82 4.36
C ARG A 292 13.72 32.91 3.72
N TRP A 293 14.19 31.95 2.93
CA TRP A 293 13.35 31.03 2.17
C TRP A 293 13.64 29.57 2.47
N GLU A 294 12.59 28.78 2.62
CA GLU A 294 12.62 27.32 2.72
C GLU A 294 12.41 26.71 1.33
N LEU A 295 13.33 25.84 0.91
CA LEU A 295 13.20 25.09 -0.34
C LEU A 295 12.44 23.79 -0.09
N SER A 296 11.41 23.54 -0.90
CA SER A 296 10.63 22.32 -0.84
C SER A 296 10.46 21.68 -2.21
N LEU A 297 10.48 20.35 -2.24
CA LEU A 297 10.12 19.55 -3.40
C LEU A 297 8.64 19.17 -3.30
N GLU A 298 7.86 19.62 -4.27
CA GLU A 298 6.47 19.22 -4.47
C GLU A 298 6.42 17.99 -5.39
N ILE A 299 6.13 16.84 -4.79
CA ILE A 299 6.03 15.55 -5.46
C ILE A 299 4.61 15.42 -6.03
N PRO A 300 4.45 15.17 -7.34
CA PRO A 300 3.14 14.97 -7.92
C PRO A 300 2.53 13.66 -7.45
N ASP A 301 1.21 13.57 -7.61
CA ASP A 301 0.51 12.34 -7.26
C ASP A 301 0.71 11.26 -8.34
N LEU A 302 1.29 10.14 -7.93
CA LEU A 302 1.67 9.01 -8.78
C LEU A 302 0.56 7.95 -8.93
N SER A 303 -0.64 8.13 -8.35
CA SER A 303 -1.72 7.12 -8.39
C SER A 303 -2.23 6.81 -9.78
N HIS A 304 -2.02 7.72 -10.74
CA HIS A 304 -2.34 7.48 -12.15
C HIS A 304 -1.40 6.45 -12.80
N LEU A 305 -0.18 6.25 -12.27
CA LEU A 305 0.73 5.21 -12.74
C LEU A 305 0.19 3.82 -12.45
N LEU A 306 -0.60 3.64 -11.39
CA LEU A 306 -1.23 2.35 -11.07
C LEU A 306 -2.16 1.86 -12.18
N ILE A 307 -2.73 2.80 -12.94
CA ILE A 307 -3.65 2.51 -14.04
C ILE A 307 -2.85 2.13 -15.31
N ARG A 308 -1.81 2.92 -15.62
CA ARG A 308 -1.01 2.73 -16.84
C ARG A 308 0.01 1.61 -16.75
N PHE A 309 0.52 1.35 -15.54
CA PHE A 309 1.59 0.40 -15.27
C PHE A 309 1.24 -0.48 -14.05
N PRO A 310 0.35 -1.48 -14.21
CA PRO A 310 -0.15 -2.30 -13.10
C PRO A 310 0.95 -3.04 -12.32
N THR A 311 2.05 -3.38 -12.97
CA THR A 311 3.25 -4.02 -12.38
C THR A 311 3.92 -3.17 -11.31
N THR A 312 3.80 -1.84 -11.39
CA THR A 312 4.40 -0.90 -10.41
C THR A 312 3.61 -0.79 -9.11
N ARG A 313 2.42 -1.44 -9.04
CA ARG A 313 1.46 -1.33 -7.93
C ARG A 313 2.07 -1.69 -6.58
N ASP A 314 2.69 -2.85 -6.50
CA ASP A 314 3.19 -3.38 -5.23
C ASP A 314 4.29 -2.48 -4.65
N VAL A 315 5.11 -1.91 -5.52
CA VAL A 315 6.15 -0.95 -5.13
C VAL A 315 5.52 0.37 -4.66
N LEU A 316 4.66 1.01 -5.46
CA LEU A 316 4.08 2.32 -5.14
C LEU A 316 3.16 2.29 -3.90
N THR A 317 2.50 1.16 -3.64
CA THR A 317 1.59 0.99 -2.48
C THR A 317 2.31 0.44 -1.24
N GLY A 318 3.30 -0.44 -1.42
CA GLY A 318 3.93 -1.21 -0.33
C GLY A 318 5.33 -0.76 0.06
N SER A 319 5.98 0.16 -0.68
CA SER A 319 7.34 0.61 -0.39
C SER A 319 7.38 2.03 0.17
N ARG A 320 8.32 2.28 1.07
CA ARG A 320 8.64 3.66 1.48
C ARG A 320 9.45 4.33 0.37
N CYS A 321 9.36 5.66 0.31
CA CYS A 321 10.04 6.48 -0.70
C CYS A 321 10.99 7.47 -0.03
N VAL A 322 12.26 7.42 -0.40
CA VAL A 322 13.29 8.38 0.01
C VAL A 322 13.32 9.51 -1.02
N VAL A 323 13.42 10.74 -0.52
CA VAL A 323 13.53 11.95 -1.36
C VAL A 323 14.97 12.44 -1.31
N ALA A 324 15.60 12.53 -2.48
CA ALA A 324 16.97 13.04 -2.58
C ALA A 324 17.05 14.48 -2.03
N GLY A 325 18.09 14.77 -1.25
CA GLY A 325 18.31 16.09 -0.66
C GLY A 325 17.46 16.42 0.57
N ALA A 326 16.53 15.56 1.00
CA ALA A 326 15.75 15.76 2.23
C ALA A 326 16.40 15.06 3.44
N THR A 327 16.48 15.76 4.59
CA THR A 327 16.83 15.14 5.88
C THR A 327 15.57 14.67 6.60
N GLY A 328 15.41 13.36 6.81
CA GLY A 328 14.29 12.83 7.59
C GLY A 328 14.01 11.35 7.38
N ARG A 329 12.90 10.88 7.98
CA ARG A 329 12.40 9.52 7.72
C ARG A 329 11.88 9.42 6.29
N PRO A 330 12.04 8.27 5.61
CA PRO A 330 11.41 8.01 4.32
C PRO A 330 9.91 8.29 4.35
N LEU A 331 9.35 8.72 3.22
CA LEU A 331 7.91 8.84 3.03
C LEU A 331 7.25 7.49 3.27
N ALA A 332 6.17 7.48 4.07
CA ALA A 332 5.39 6.29 4.36
C ALA A 332 4.87 5.61 3.09
N ARG A 333 4.54 4.32 3.20
CA ARG A 333 4.02 3.49 2.10
C ARG A 333 2.76 4.12 1.51
N GLY A 334 2.65 4.13 0.18
CA GLY A 334 1.52 4.73 -0.52
C GLY A 334 1.45 6.26 -0.47
N ARG A 335 2.35 6.96 0.23
CA ARG A 335 2.28 8.43 0.40
C ARG A 335 2.36 9.21 -0.92
N CYS A 336 3.06 8.68 -1.93
CA CYS A 336 3.12 9.26 -3.27
C CYS A 336 1.81 9.11 -4.07
N LEU A 337 0.83 8.36 -3.56
CA LEU A 337 -0.48 8.15 -4.19
C LEU A 337 -1.56 9.12 -3.69
N HIS A 338 -1.19 10.06 -2.81
CA HIS A 338 -2.12 10.92 -2.09
C HIS A 338 -1.76 12.41 -2.23
N GLY A 339 -2.18 13.02 -3.32
CA GLY A 339 -2.03 14.46 -3.59
C GLY A 339 -0.59 14.91 -3.83
N ALA A 340 -0.45 16.21 -4.10
CA ALA A 340 0.86 16.84 -4.18
C ALA A 340 1.49 16.92 -2.78
N GLN A 341 2.65 16.30 -2.59
CA GLN A 341 3.36 16.23 -1.30
C GLN A 341 4.53 17.21 -1.30
N ARG A 342 4.58 18.14 -0.34
CA ARG A 342 5.77 18.99 -0.16
C ARG A 342 6.73 18.38 0.85
N VAL A 343 7.99 18.28 0.46
CA VAL A 343 9.09 17.76 1.27
C VAL A 343 10.20 18.80 1.32
N THR A 344 10.54 19.29 2.50
CA THR A 344 11.63 20.26 2.68
C THR A 344 12.96 19.62 2.31
N LEU A 345 13.75 20.34 1.51
CA LEU A 345 15.09 19.92 1.09
C LEU A 345 16.14 20.61 1.95
N SER A 346 16.96 19.82 2.64
CA SER A 346 18.09 20.32 3.43
C SER A 346 19.37 20.47 2.60
N ARG A 347 19.49 19.71 1.51
CA ARG A 347 20.62 19.75 0.57
C ARG A 347 20.11 19.79 -0.85
N TRP A 348 20.78 20.53 -1.73
CA TRP A 348 20.52 20.48 -3.15
C TRP A 348 20.88 19.08 -3.73
N PRO A 349 19.94 18.40 -4.41
CA PRO A 349 20.22 17.14 -5.11
C PRO A 349 21.22 17.31 -6.27
N ARG A 350 21.92 16.24 -6.66
CA ARG A 350 22.81 16.28 -7.84
C ARG A 350 22.02 16.13 -9.14
N ASP A 351 22.59 16.59 -10.25
CA ASP A 351 21.93 16.55 -11.58
C ASP A 351 21.62 15.12 -12.06
N ASP A 352 22.40 14.12 -11.65
CA ASP A 352 22.25 12.71 -11.98
C ASP A 352 21.48 11.89 -10.93
N GLU A 353 21.09 12.52 -9.82
CA GLU A 353 20.45 11.86 -8.70
C GLU A 353 18.92 11.81 -8.87
N VAL A 354 18.37 10.60 -8.94
CA VAL A 354 16.92 10.40 -9.01
C VAL A 354 16.27 10.88 -7.72
N LEU A 355 15.34 11.84 -7.84
CA LEU A 355 14.71 12.55 -6.74
C LEU A 355 13.83 11.67 -5.86
N LEU A 356 13.21 10.63 -6.44
CA LEU A 356 12.32 9.70 -5.75
C LEU A 356 12.88 8.28 -5.81
N GLN A 357 13.16 7.67 -4.67
CA GLN A 357 13.75 6.33 -4.59
C GLN A 357 12.92 5.43 -3.68
N PHE A 358 12.37 4.36 -4.23
CA PHE A 358 11.57 3.39 -3.47
C PHE A 358 12.46 2.28 -2.91
N GLU A 359 12.12 1.77 -1.72
CA GLU A 359 12.85 0.67 -1.06
C GLU A 359 12.86 -0.62 -1.90
N HIS A 360 11.70 -0.99 -2.48
CA HIS A 360 11.62 -2.08 -3.45
C HIS A 360 11.81 -1.52 -4.86
N LYS A 361 12.49 -2.30 -5.69
CA LYS A 361 12.83 -1.92 -7.06
C LYS A 361 11.90 -2.61 -8.05
N ASP A 362 11.41 -1.84 -9.00
CA ASP A 362 10.76 -2.33 -10.22
C ASP A 362 11.43 -1.66 -11.42
N ASN A 363 11.80 -2.45 -12.43
CA ASN A 363 12.59 -1.97 -13.57
C ASN A 363 11.81 -0.91 -14.39
N GLN A 364 10.49 -1.06 -14.49
CA GLN A 364 9.65 -0.15 -15.26
C GLN A 364 9.49 1.18 -14.51
N LEU A 365 9.22 1.14 -13.20
CA LEU A 365 9.15 2.33 -12.37
C LEU A 365 10.49 3.06 -12.30
N GLU A 366 11.61 2.34 -12.13
CA GLU A 366 12.94 2.94 -12.14
C GLU A 366 13.23 3.67 -13.45
N TYR A 367 12.85 3.09 -14.60
CA TYR A 367 13.01 3.76 -15.89
C TYR A 367 12.22 5.07 -15.98
N LEU A 368 10.97 5.07 -15.52
CA LEU A 368 10.13 6.28 -15.50
C LEU A 368 10.72 7.38 -14.60
N LEU A 369 11.13 7.01 -13.38
CA LEU A 369 11.70 7.95 -12.41
C LEU A 369 13.07 8.48 -12.87
N ARG A 370 13.93 7.65 -13.47
CA ARG A 370 15.19 8.10 -14.07
C ARG A 370 15.01 9.04 -15.27
N THR A 371 13.84 9.03 -15.89
CA THR A 371 13.56 9.87 -17.06
C THR A 371 12.99 11.23 -16.66
N GLU A 372 12.06 11.27 -15.70
CA GLU A 372 11.29 12.48 -15.35
C GLU A 372 11.48 12.97 -13.90
N SER A 373 12.04 12.17 -13.00
CA SER A 373 12.28 12.55 -11.60
C SER A 373 13.74 12.92 -11.36
N LEU A 374 14.33 13.69 -12.27
CA LEU A 374 15.65 14.30 -12.14
C LEU A 374 15.50 15.82 -12.04
N LEU A 375 16.47 16.47 -11.40
CA LEU A 375 16.59 17.91 -11.50
C LEU A 375 16.96 18.28 -12.94
N ARG A 376 16.29 19.29 -13.50
CA ARG A 376 16.70 19.85 -14.79
C ARG A 376 18.13 20.39 -14.71
N PRO A 377 18.99 20.07 -15.68
CA PRO A 377 20.35 20.58 -15.71
C PRO A 377 20.34 22.09 -15.98
N GLY A 378 21.16 22.85 -15.25
CA GLY A 378 21.31 24.29 -15.46
C GLY A 378 21.98 24.99 -14.28
N PRO A 379 22.88 25.97 -14.53
CA PRO A 379 23.63 26.65 -13.46
C PRO A 379 22.77 27.59 -12.62
N SER A 380 21.73 28.18 -13.22
CA SER A 380 20.80 29.11 -12.59
C SER A 380 19.34 28.73 -12.85
N ARG A 381 18.48 29.01 -11.86
CA ARG A 381 17.03 28.83 -11.92
C ARG A 381 16.32 30.05 -11.38
N ILE A 382 15.13 30.33 -11.89
CA ILE A 382 14.32 31.46 -11.44
C ILE A 382 12.98 30.99 -10.89
N PHE A 383 12.54 31.64 -9.82
CA PHE A 383 11.28 31.36 -9.16
C PHE A 383 10.47 32.65 -9.09
N ARG A 384 9.33 32.72 -9.78
CA ARG A 384 8.46 33.91 -9.72
C ARG A 384 7.71 33.93 -8.40
N ILE A 385 7.74 35.05 -7.70
CA ILE A 385 6.98 35.25 -6.46
C ILE A 385 5.53 35.55 -6.84
N ALA A 386 4.63 34.63 -6.50
CA ALA A 386 3.21 34.77 -6.75
C ALA A 386 2.52 35.60 -5.66
N SER A 387 1.25 35.94 -5.88
CA SER A 387 0.43 36.72 -4.94
C SER A 387 0.17 36.01 -3.61
N ASP A 388 0.33 34.68 -3.55
CA ASP A 388 0.26 33.88 -2.32
C ASP A 388 1.55 33.97 -1.47
N GLY A 389 2.56 34.70 -1.95
CA GLY A 389 3.87 34.86 -1.33
C GLY A 389 4.81 33.67 -1.53
N LEU A 390 4.38 32.59 -2.19
CA LEU A 390 5.25 31.47 -2.57
C LEU A 390 5.97 31.80 -3.88
N ALA A 391 7.16 31.24 -4.07
CA ALA A 391 7.88 31.38 -5.33
C ALA A 391 7.92 30.04 -6.08
N TYR A 392 7.47 30.06 -7.34
CA TYR A 392 7.31 28.89 -8.21
C TYR A 392 8.32 28.93 -9.36
N GLU A 393 8.93 27.78 -9.68
CA GLU A 393 9.93 27.66 -10.75
C GLU A 393 9.35 28.12 -12.10
N SER A 394 9.99 29.10 -12.75
CA SER A 394 9.77 29.43 -14.16
C SER A 394 10.78 28.67 -15.03
N ARG A 395 10.28 28.03 -16.09
CA ARG A 395 11.06 27.11 -16.93
C ARG A 395 11.82 27.82 -18.05
N SER A 396 11.38 28.99 -18.49
CA SER A 396 11.89 29.60 -19.71
C SER A 396 13.12 30.50 -19.50
N LEU A 397 13.55 30.69 -18.23
CA LEU A 397 14.55 31.67 -17.79
C LEU A 397 14.26 33.09 -18.31
N ARG A 398 12.98 33.38 -18.58
CA ARG A 398 12.51 34.70 -18.97
C ARG A 398 11.94 35.42 -17.76
N VAL A 399 12.10 36.74 -17.76
CA VAL A 399 11.54 37.61 -16.73
C VAL A 399 10.65 38.67 -17.35
N ARG A 400 9.67 39.11 -16.58
CA ARG A 400 8.69 40.13 -16.97
C ARG A 400 8.94 41.43 -16.22
N PRO A 401 8.83 42.60 -16.87
CA PRO A 401 8.88 43.89 -16.21
C PRO A 401 7.84 44.03 -15.09
N GLY A 402 8.23 44.60 -13.95
CA GLY A 402 7.34 44.85 -12.81
C GLY A 402 7.11 43.65 -11.88
N GLU A 403 7.70 42.49 -12.18
CA GLU A 403 7.55 41.27 -11.39
C GLU A 403 8.78 41.00 -10.50
N ARG A 404 8.61 40.17 -9.47
CA ARG A 404 9.66 39.81 -8.52
C ARG A 404 9.97 38.32 -8.60
N TYR A 405 11.26 37.99 -8.54
CA TYR A 405 11.76 36.63 -8.69
C TYR A 405 12.79 36.30 -7.61
N VAL A 406 12.92 35.04 -7.25
CA VAL A 406 14.08 34.50 -6.52
C VAL A 406 14.94 33.74 -7.53
N VAL A 407 16.17 34.17 -7.73
CA VAL A 407 17.18 33.49 -8.54
C VAL A 407 17.96 32.55 -7.63
N VAL A 408 18.06 31.28 -8.01
CA VAL A 408 18.84 30.26 -7.29
C VAL A 408 19.98 29.80 -8.19
N THR A 409 21.20 29.84 -7.67
CA THR A 409 22.42 29.46 -8.39
C THR A 409 23.21 28.39 -7.63
N THR A 410 23.83 27.48 -8.38
CA THR A 410 24.82 26.52 -7.87
C THR A 410 26.26 27.02 -8.09
N THR A 411 26.44 28.04 -8.91
CA THR A 411 27.75 28.58 -9.32
C THR A 411 28.04 29.90 -8.60
N GLY A 412 28.59 29.79 -7.38
CA GLY A 412 29.20 30.91 -6.64
C GLY A 412 28.28 32.08 -6.25
N PRO A 413 28.81 33.05 -5.46
CA PRO A 413 28.05 34.19 -4.98
C PRO A 413 27.64 35.15 -6.09
N MET A 414 26.37 35.55 -6.07
CA MET A 414 25.84 36.61 -6.93
C MET A 414 26.27 37.98 -6.39
N ALA A 415 26.79 38.82 -7.27
CA ALA A 415 27.10 40.20 -6.93
C ALA A 415 25.79 40.97 -6.66
N ALA A 416 25.71 41.64 -5.52
CA ALA A 416 24.59 42.51 -5.21
C ALA A 416 24.56 43.71 -6.17
N SER A 417 23.38 44.08 -6.65
CA SER A 417 23.15 45.26 -7.50
C SER A 417 21.89 45.99 -7.05
N ALA A 418 21.56 47.12 -7.68
CA ALA A 418 20.34 47.86 -7.36
C ALA A 418 19.04 47.04 -7.54
N HIS A 419 19.10 45.97 -8.35
CA HIS A 419 17.96 45.10 -8.67
C HIS A 419 18.08 43.69 -8.09
N VAL A 420 19.22 43.35 -7.47
CA VAL A 420 19.56 41.99 -7.02
C VAL A 420 20.03 42.02 -5.58
N HIS A 421 19.26 41.40 -4.68
CA HIS A 421 19.51 41.38 -3.25
C HIS A 421 19.73 39.94 -2.76
N PRO A 422 20.87 39.58 -2.16
CA PRO A 422 21.10 38.23 -1.63
C PRO A 422 20.04 37.82 -0.59
N VAL A 423 19.60 36.56 -0.62
CA VAL A 423 18.67 35.97 0.38
C VAL A 423 19.24 34.68 0.97
N GLU A 424 18.84 34.37 2.19
CA GLU A 424 19.22 33.11 2.85
C GLU A 424 18.28 31.98 2.40
N LEU A 425 18.85 30.88 1.90
CA LEU A 425 18.11 29.65 1.59
C LEU A 425 18.40 28.60 2.68
N GLU A 426 17.36 27.99 3.25
CA GLU A 426 17.49 26.83 4.16
C GLU A 426 17.79 25.53 3.37
N CYS A 427 18.81 25.56 2.50
CA CYS A 427 19.22 24.42 1.67
C CYS A 427 20.72 24.50 1.33
N ASP A 428 21.48 23.48 1.73
CA ASP A 428 22.93 23.42 1.49
C ASP A 428 23.25 23.18 0.01
N GLY A 429 24.26 23.88 -0.51
CA GLY A 429 24.78 23.71 -1.87
C GLY A 429 24.19 24.65 -2.93
N VAL A 430 23.32 25.59 -2.53
CA VAL A 430 22.80 26.65 -3.40
C VAL A 430 22.83 28.01 -2.72
N GLN A 431 22.79 29.05 -3.54
CA GLN A 431 22.66 30.43 -3.09
C GLN A 431 21.48 31.10 -3.78
N GLY A 432 20.81 32.01 -3.07
CA GLY A 432 19.63 32.70 -3.55
C GLY A 432 19.83 34.21 -3.60
N ALA A 433 19.16 34.87 -4.54
CA ALA A 433 18.99 36.32 -4.54
C ALA A 433 17.59 36.70 -5.03
N LEU A 434 17.02 37.72 -4.41
CA LEU A 434 15.80 38.38 -4.85
C LEU A 434 16.13 39.32 -6.02
N LEU A 435 15.48 39.11 -7.16
CA LEU A 435 15.52 39.94 -8.36
C LEU A 435 14.22 40.72 -8.47
N GLU A 436 14.32 42.04 -8.43
CA GLU A 436 13.20 42.95 -8.68
C GLU A 436 13.34 43.54 -10.08
N VAL A 437 12.43 43.17 -10.98
CA VAL A 437 12.50 43.63 -12.37
C VAL A 437 11.74 44.96 -12.51
N PRO A 438 12.38 46.06 -12.93
CA PRO A 438 11.72 47.34 -13.12
C PRO A 438 10.58 47.24 -14.14
N SER A 439 9.56 48.10 -14.01
CA SER A 439 8.45 48.19 -14.97
C SER A 439 8.89 48.75 -16.34
N ALA A 440 9.99 49.49 -16.39
CA ALA A 440 10.65 49.95 -17.62
C ALA A 440 12.13 49.54 -17.56
N LEU A 441 12.58 48.75 -18.54
CA LEU A 441 13.96 48.26 -18.58
C LEU A 441 14.91 49.35 -19.09
N THR A 442 15.97 49.62 -18.34
CA THR A 442 17.09 50.45 -18.78
C THR A 442 18.22 49.55 -19.30
N LYS A 443 19.22 50.12 -20.01
CA LYS A 443 20.39 49.36 -20.48
C LYS A 443 21.14 48.64 -19.36
N ASP A 444 21.23 49.27 -18.18
CA ASP A 444 21.87 48.69 -16.99
C ASP A 444 21.08 47.48 -16.44
N SER A 445 19.75 47.54 -16.47
CA SER A 445 18.89 46.41 -16.13
C SER A 445 19.02 45.26 -17.14
N GLU A 446 19.14 45.56 -18.43
CA GLU A 446 19.37 44.56 -19.48
C GLU A 446 20.73 43.87 -19.34
N GLU A 447 21.79 44.62 -19.05
CA GLU A 447 23.13 44.08 -18.77
C GLU A 447 23.13 43.19 -17.52
N THR A 448 22.41 43.61 -16.47
CA THR A 448 22.23 42.81 -15.25
C THR A 448 21.51 41.49 -15.55
N LEU A 449 20.40 41.51 -16.29
CA LEU A 449 19.69 40.28 -16.68
C LEU A 449 20.56 39.36 -17.54
N HIS A 450 21.33 39.93 -18.47
CA HIS A 450 22.27 39.16 -19.30
C HIS A 450 23.37 38.51 -18.46
N SER A 451 23.90 39.19 -17.45
CA SER A 451 24.91 38.63 -16.52
C SER A 451 24.40 37.43 -15.71
N LEU A 452 23.08 37.37 -15.46
CA LEU A 452 22.40 36.27 -14.77
C LEU A 452 21.93 35.15 -15.73
N GLY A 453 22.16 35.30 -17.04
CA GLY A 453 21.69 34.38 -18.07
C GLY A 453 20.19 34.46 -18.35
N LEU A 454 19.54 35.55 -17.93
CA LEU A 454 18.09 35.76 -18.05
C LEU A 454 17.76 36.58 -19.30
N ARG A 455 16.57 36.36 -19.85
CA ARG A 455 16.06 37.10 -21.03
C ARG A 455 14.73 37.77 -20.72
N GLN A 456 14.39 38.82 -21.46
CA GLN A 456 13.05 39.42 -21.38
C GLN A 456 12.04 38.58 -22.20
N ALA A 457 10.84 38.35 -21.65
CA ALA A 457 9.71 37.81 -22.43
C ALA A 457 9.19 38.87 -23.43
N LYS A 458 9.01 38.53 -24.71
CA LYS A 458 8.64 39.47 -25.79
C LYS A 458 7.14 39.41 -26.19
N THR A 459 6.58 40.59 -26.48
CA THR A 459 5.44 41.03 -27.33
C THR A 459 4.07 40.32 -27.33
N VAL A 460 3.97 39.00 -27.13
CA VAL A 460 2.66 38.29 -27.09
C VAL A 460 2.51 37.60 -25.75
N GLU A 461 1.46 37.95 -25.03
CA GLU A 461 1.15 37.41 -23.73
C GLU A 461 0.00 36.42 -23.83
N VAL A 462 0.20 35.22 -23.28
CA VAL A 462 -0.86 34.22 -23.13
C VAL A 462 -0.99 33.82 -21.67
N TRP A 463 -2.22 33.70 -21.18
CA TRP A 463 -2.52 33.25 -19.82
C TRP A 463 -3.87 32.50 -19.75
N PRO A 464 -4.11 31.66 -18.74
CA PRO A 464 -5.40 31.02 -18.53
C PRO A 464 -6.48 32.06 -18.24
N ALA A 465 -7.68 31.85 -18.79
CA ALA A 465 -8.85 32.67 -18.54
C ALA A 465 -10.08 31.80 -18.25
N GLY A 466 -11.04 32.34 -17.49
CA GLY A 466 -12.22 31.57 -17.05
C GLY A 466 -11.91 30.66 -15.85
N LEU A 467 -12.11 29.35 -16.00
CA LEU A 467 -11.66 28.38 -14.99
C LEU A 467 -10.13 28.29 -15.09
N ASP A 468 -9.46 28.78 -14.06
CA ASP A 468 -8.00 28.88 -14.03
C ASP A 468 -7.34 27.51 -14.18
N ALA A 469 -6.11 27.51 -14.70
CA ALA A 469 -5.32 26.30 -14.75
C ALA A 469 -5.03 25.82 -13.31
N VAL A 470 -5.04 24.50 -13.09
CA VAL A 470 -4.61 23.90 -11.82
C VAL A 470 -3.19 24.35 -11.48
N VAL A 471 -2.34 24.46 -12.51
CA VAL A 471 -1.02 25.08 -12.41
C VAL A 471 -0.74 25.87 -13.69
N TRP A 472 -0.14 27.04 -13.54
CA TRP A 472 0.36 27.86 -14.64
C TRP A 472 1.73 28.44 -14.26
N ASP A 473 2.73 28.30 -15.13
CA ASP A 473 4.08 28.81 -14.88
C ASP A 473 4.27 30.29 -15.28
N GLY A 474 3.25 30.91 -15.87
CA GLY A 474 3.31 32.29 -16.35
C GLY A 474 3.82 32.44 -17.80
N GLU A 475 4.33 31.39 -18.42
CA GLU A 475 5.17 31.50 -19.64
C GLU A 475 4.91 30.44 -20.71
N GLY A 476 3.89 29.60 -20.54
CA GLY A 476 3.43 28.68 -21.57
C GLY A 476 3.25 27.23 -21.10
N HIS A 477 3.51 26.91 -19.83
CA HIS A 477 3.22 25.59 -19.30
C HIS A 477 2.06 25.65 -18.31
N GLY A 478 1.02 24.86 -18.60
CA GLY A 478 -0.15 24.80 -17.74
C GLY A 478 -0.73 23.41 -17.58
N GLU A 479 -1.52 23.23 -16.53
CA GLU A 479 -2.20 21.99 -16.21
C GLU A 479 -3.70 22.22 -16.02
N TRP A 480 -4.53 21.41 -16.68
CA TRP A 480 -6.00 21.45 -16.57
C TRP A 480 -6.57 20.07 -16.30
N LEU A 481 -7.83 20.02 -15.83
CA LEU A 481 -8.54 18.77 -15.64
C LEU A 481 -9.30 18.35 -16.90
N ALA A 482 -9.40 17.03 -17.14
CA ALA A 482 -10.14 16.47 -18.27
C ALA A 482 -11.65 16.78 -18.25
N SER A 483 -12.18 17.25 -17.11
CA SER A 483 -13.56 17.74 -16.99
C SER A 483 -13.74 19.18 -17.49
N GLU A 484 -12.65 19.94 -17.62
CA GLU A 484 -12.64 21.36 -17.94
C GLU A 484 -12.46 21.61 -19.44
N ARG A 485 -12.76 22.84 -19.85
CA ARG A 485 -12.49 23.36 -21.19
C ARG A 485 -11.46 24.47 -21.05
N PRO A 486 -10.17 24.22 -21.38
CA PRO A 486 -9.14 25.25 -21.26
C PRO A 486 -9.53 26.48 -22.06
N CYS A 487 -9.38 27.66 -21.46
CA CYS A 487 -9.58 28.92 -22.15
C CYS A 487 -8.34 29.78 -21.92
N LEU A 488 -7.82 30.35 -23.00
CA LEU A 488 -6.59 31.13 -23.00
C LEU A 488 -6.92 32.55 -23.42
N ALA A 489 -6.49 33.51 -22.62
CA ALA A 489 -6.45 34.91 -23.00
C ALA A 489 -5.12 35.23 -23.67
N ILE A 490 -5.18 36.04 -24.71
CA ILE A 490 -4.05 36.41 -25.56
C ILE A 490 -4.05 37.91 -25.72
N ARG A 491 -2.94 38.58 -25.42
CA ARG A 491 -2.77 40.02 -25.59
C ARG A 491 -1.50 40.31 -26.37
N THR A 492 -1.60 41.27 -27.26
CA THR A 492 -0.46 41.81 -28.01
C THR A 492 -0.23 43.24 -27.56
N ASP A 493 1.03 43.67 -27.52
CA ASP A 493 1.42 45.04 -27.17
C ASP A 493 1.68 45.93 -28.41
N HIS A 494 1.57 45.37 -29.62
CA HIS A 494 1.82 46.04 -30.90
C HIS A 494 0.84 45.52 -31.99
N PRO A 495 0.59 46.30 -33.07
CA PRO A 495 -0.34 45.92 -34.13
C PRO A 495 0.15 44.72 -34.94
N ILE A 496 -0.70 43.70 -35.07
CA ILE A 496 -0.51 42.52 -35.92
C ILE A 496 -1.64 42.40 -36.94
N ALA A 497 -1.38 41.85 -38.12
CA ALA A 497 -2.36 41.65 -39.19
C ALA A 497 -3.27 40.44 -38.93
N ALA A 498 -2.71 39.36 -38.39
CA ALA A 498 -3.47 38.17 -38.00
C ALA A 498 -2.74 37.37 -36.92
N LEU A 499 -3.50 36.66 -36.08
CA LEU A 499 -2.98 35.65 -35.15
C LEU A 499 -3.49 34.26 -35.55
N LEU A 500 -2.59 33.32 -35.79
CA LEU A 500 -2.88 31.92 -36.08
C LEU A 500 -2.72 31.09 -34.81
N VAL A 501 -3.75 30.31 -34.49
CA VAL A 501 -3.75 29.36 -33.37
C VAL A 501 -3.88 27.94 -33.92
N SER A 502 -2.94 27.06 -33.62
CA SER A 502 -2.96 25.67 -34.10
C SER A 502 -2.66 24.66 -32.99
N MET A 503 -3.23 23.46 -33.09
CA MET A 503 -2.89 22.31 -32.26
C MET A 503 -2.40 21.17 -33.15
N GLY A 504 -1.09 20.99 -33.28
CA GLY A 504 -0.48 19.91 -34.07
C GLY A 504 0.46 20.38 -35.19
N ALA A 505 1.00 19.42 -35.94
CA ALA A 505 1.96 19.65 -37.02
C ALA A 505 1.26 19.76 -38.38
N GLY A 506 0.40 20.76 -38.58
CA GLY A 506 -0.24 20.98 -39.89
C GLY A 506 -0.92 22.35 -39.99
N PRO A 507 -0.67 23.13 -41.05
CA PRO A 507 -1.31 24.43 -41.28
C PRO A 507 -2.80 24.31 -41.66
N ASP A 508 -3.28 23.12 -42.06
CA ASP A 508 -4.65 22.92 -42.55
C ASP A 508 -5.74 23.06 -41.48
N HIS A 509 -5.39 23.10 -40.19
CA HIS A 509 -6.33 23.17 -39.05
C HIS A 509 -6.00 24.32 -38.08
N SER A 510 -5.58 25.48 -38.59
CA SER A 510 -5.34 26.68 -37.78
C SER A 510 -6.56 27.61 -37.72
N LEU A 511 -6.87 28.12 -36.54
CA LEU A 511 -7.82 29.22 -36.33
C LEU A 511 -7.11 30.55 -36.62
N GLU A 512 -7.57 31.30 -37.62
CA GLU A 512 -7.06 32.64 -37.95
C GLU A 512 -7.91 33.74 -37.33
N LEU A 513 -7.27 34.66 -36.60
CA LEU A 513 -7.90 35.81 -35.94
C LEU A 513 -7.40 37.10 -36.62
N THR A 514 -8.25 37.76 -37.42
CA THR A 514 -7.88 38.88 -38.31
C THR A 514 -8.19 40.28 -37.77
N SER A 515 -8.58 40.41 -36.49
CA SER A 515 -8.95 41.69 -35.88
C SER A 515 -8.41 41.80 -34.45
N VAL A 516 -7.09 41.86 -34.32
CA VAL A 516 -6.40 41.95 -33.02
C VAL A 516 -6.06 43.40 -32.70
N THR A 517 -6.83 44.02 -31.80
CA THR A 517 -6.50 45.35 -31.27
C THR A 517 -5.35 45.24 -30.26
N PRO A 518 -4.25 45.99 -30.43
CA PRO A 518 -3.18 46.03 -29.43
C PRO A 518 -3.71 46.45 -28.06
N GLY A 519 -3.25 45.78 -27.00
CA GLY A 519 -3.64 46.02 -25.61
C GLY A 519 -4.93 45.33 -25.17
N GLU A 520 -5.81 44.92 -26.09
CA GLU A 520 -7.06 44.21 -25.74
C GLU A 520 -6.85 42.69 -25.73
N PRO A 521 -7.31 41.98 -24.68
CA PRO A 521 -7.20 40.52 -24.62
C PRO A 521 -8.25 39.84 -25.50
N ILE A 522 -7.83 38.84 -26.26
CA ILE A 522 -8.68 37.91 -27.02
C ILE A 522 -8.74 36.59 -26.27
N PHE A 523 -9.93 35.98 -26.19
CA PHE A 523 -10.14 34.71 -25.49
C PHE A 523 -10.40 33.57 -26.48
N VAL A 524 -9.63 32.49 -26.36
CA VAL A 524 -9.78 31.26 -27.15
C VAL A 524 -10.11 30.11 -26.21
N GLN A 525 -11.34 29.58 -26.32
CA GLN A 525 -11.77 28.39 -25.57
C GLN A 525 -11.57 27.13 -26.42
N LEU A 526 -10.86 26.16 -25.85
CA LEU A 526 -10.60 24.86 -26.44
C LEU A 526 -11.69 23.85 -26.04
N PRO A 527 -11.93 22.79 -26.84
CA PRO A 527 -12.81 21.69 -26.45
C PRO A 527 -12.27 20.93 -25.23
N ARG A 528 -13.07 20.03 -24.66
CA ARG A 528 -12.56 19.10 -23.62
C ARG A 528 -11.51 18.19 -24.24
N LEU A 529 -10.26 18.41 -23.84
CA LEU A 529 -9.12 17.67 -24.37
C LEU A 529 -8.97 16.30 -23.67
N PRO A 530 -8.50 15.25 -24.37
CA PRO A 530 -8.13 13.97 -23.75
C PRO A 530 -6.98 14.13 -22.75
N VAL A 531 -6.86 13.20 -21.80
CA VAL A 531 -5.72 13.14 -20.86
C VAL A 531 -4.42 12.97 -21.63
N GLY A 532 -3.42 13.82 -21.37
CA GLY A 532 -2.14 13.84 -22.07
C GLY A 532 -1.52 15.23 -22.20
N LEU A 533 -0.43 15.33 -22.97
CA LEU A 533 0.19 16.60 -23.35
C LEU A 533 -0.37 17.07 -24.68
N HIS A 534 -0.74 18.35 -24.71
CA HIS A 534 -1.22 19.05 -25.90
C HIS A 534 -0.40 20.31 -26.05
N THR A 535 0.05 20.60 -27.28
CA THR A 535 0.77 21.84 -27.57
C THR A 535 -0.10 22.72 -28.45
N VAL A 536 -0.33 23.95 -28.01
CA VAL A 536 -0.99 24.99 -28.79
C VAL A 536 0.10 25.94 -29.27
N ARG A 537 0.17 26.17 -30.58
CA ARG A 537 1.10 27.11 -31.16
C ARG A 537 0.39 28.40 -31.53
N PHE A 538 1.00 29.51 -31.18
CA PHE A 538 0.57 30.86 -31.56
C PHE A 538 1.58 31.47 -32.53
N CYS A 539 1.13 31.86 -33.72
CA CYS A 539 1.96 32.53 -34.72
C CYS A 539 1.29 33.85 -35.14
N ALA A 540 2.01 34.96 -35.11
CA ALA A 540 1.50 36.27 -35.54
C ALA A 540 1.97 36.59 -36.96
N ARG A 541 1.15 37.30 -37.74
CA ARG A 541 1.49 37.83 -39.06
C ARG A 541 1.54 39.35 -38.98
N THR A 542 2.63 39.96 -39.42
CA THR A 542 2.81 41.42 -39.46
C THR A 542 2.23 42.03 -40.73
N SER A 543 1.76 43.28 -40.66
CA SER A 543 1.25 44.00 -41.83
C SER A 543 2.39 44.36 -42.78
N GLY A 544 2.43 43.74 -43.97
CA GLY A 544 3.34 44.12 -45.05
C GLY A 544 4.26 43.02 -45.60
N SER A 545 4.30 41.84 -44.98
CA SER A 545 5.02 40.66 -45.50
C SER A 545 4.07 39.47 -45.70
N THR A 546 4.21 38.77 -46.82
CA THR A 546 3.62 37.43 -47.01
C THR A 546 4.35 36.36 -46.21
N ASP A 547 5.56 36.67 -45.72
CA ASP A 547 6.29 35.79 -44.80
C ASP A 547 5.67 35.89 -43.41
N VAL A 548 5.29 34.71 -42.90
CA VAL A 548 4.98 34.50 -41.48
C VAL A 548 6.30 34.65 -40.74
N GLU A 549 6.61 35.85 -40.25
CA GLU A 549 7.64 36.00 -39.23
C GLU A 549 7.16 35.22 -38.00
N SER A 550 7.81 34.09 -37.68
CA SER A 550 7.69 33.48 -36.35
C SER A 550 8.25 34.48 -35.34
N LEU A 551 7.41 35.39 -34.87
CA LEU A 551 7.58 36.14 -33.64
C LEU A 551 7.58 35.11 -32.49
N GLY A 552 8.71 34.42 -32.36
CA GLY A 552 9.04 33.37 -31.40
C GLY A 552 7.87 32.48 -30.98
N ASP A 553 7.75 31.29 -31.59
CA ASP A 553 6.80 30.22 -31.23
C ASP A 553 6.49 30.23 -29.73
N LEU A 554 5.35 30.82 -29.35
CA LEU A 554 4.85 30.67 -27.99
C LEU A 554 4.10 29.33 -27.97
N ASP A 555 4.84 28.26 -27.77
CA ASP A 555 4.26 26.93 -27.62
C ASP A 555 3.69 26.82 -26.19
N VAL A 556 2.36 26.87 -26.09
CA VAL A 556 1.67 26.59 -24.83
C VAL A 556 1.52 25.07 -24.69
N VAL A 557 2.32 24.48 -23.81
CA VAL A 557 2.27 23.06 -23.47
C VAL A 557 1.29 22.86 -22.33
N MET A 558 0.11 22.35 -22.67
CA MET A 558 -0.97 22.04 -21.74
C MET A 558 -0.95 20.56 -21.37
N ARG A 559 -0.91 20.28 -20.08
CA ARG A 559 -1.08 18.94 -19.54
C ARG A 559 -2.51 18.75 -19.06
N ILE A 560 -3.22 17.79 -19.64
CA ILE A 560 -4.58 17.43 -19.24
C ILE A 560 -4.51 16.18 -18.38
N ARG A 561 -4.99 16.27 -17.14
CA ARG A 561 -5.04 15.13 -16.21
C ARG A 561 -6.45 14.75 -15.82
N GLU A 562 -6.61 13.55 -15.28
CA GLU A 562 -7.91 13.07 -14.80
C GLU A 562 -8.45 13.97 -13.67
N ALA A 563 -9.74 14.32 -13.77
CA ALA A 563 -10.44 15.03 -12.71
C ALA A 563 -10.69 14.09 -11.54
N ARG A 564 -10.37 14.52 -10.32
CA ARG A 564 -10.58 13.69 -9.14
C ARG A 564 -11.98 13.87 -8.58
N PRO A 565 -12.70 12.79 -8.28
CA PRO A 565 -13.83 12.86 -7.37
C PRO A 565 -13.32 13.35 -6.01
N TRP A 566 -14.02 14.32 -5.43
CA TRP A 566 -13.94 14.53 -3.99
C TRP A 566 -14.42 13.26 -3.29
N SER A 567 -13.51 12.59 -2.59
CA SER A 567 -13.81 11.45 -1.72
C SER A 567 -13.75 11.92 -0.26
N PRO A 568 -14.80 11.70 0.55
CA PRO A 568 -14.77 12.00 1.97
C PRO A 568 -13.52 11.39 2.63
N GLY A 569 -12.75 12.19 3.35
CA GLY A 569 -11.54 11.73 4.05
C GLY A 569 -10.23 11.78 3.24
N VAL A 570 -10.25 12.13 1.94
CA VAL A 570 -9.02 12.38 1.16
C VAL A 570 -9.07 13.79 0.60
N SER A 571 -9.04 14.78 1.47
CA SER A 571 -8.74 16.15 1.04
C SER A 571 -7.22 16.33 0.99
N THR A 572 -6.69 16.66 -0.18
CA THR A 572 -5.27 17.04 -0.33
C THR A 572 -4.95 18.41 0.28
N HIS A 573 -5.98 19.17 0.68
CA HIS A 573 -5.85 20.52 1.25
C HIS A 573 -6.78 20.77 2.45
N GLY A 574 -7.33 19.71 3.06
CA GLY A 574 -8.04 19.87 4.32
C GLY A 574 -7.04 20.19 5.44
N PRO A 575 -7.42 21.04 6.41
CA PRO A 575 -6.55 21.37 7.53
C PRO A 575 -6.24 20.18 8.45
N LEU A 576 -6.92 19.04 8.27
CA LEU A 576 -6.67 17.77 8.96
C LEU A 576 -6.24 16.70 7.95
N VAL A 577 -5.03 16.14 8.12
CA VAL A 577 -4.46 15.07 7.28
C VAL A 577 -4.11 13.88 8.15
N VAL A 578 -4.73 12.72 7.87
CA VAL A 578 -4.45 11.45 8.56
C VAL A 578 -3.63 10.54 7.63
N GLN A 579 -2.49 10.04 8.12
CA GLN A 579 -1.62 9.10 7.40
C GLN A 579 -1.55 7.79 8.17
N ILE A 580 -1.64 6.66 7.45
CA ILE A 580 -1.75 5.32 8.04
C ILE A 580 -0.84 4.36 7.27
N ASP A 581 -0.07 3.56 7.99
CA ASP A 581 0.76 2.49 7.42
C ASP A 581 0.53 1.18 8.22
N PRO A 582 0.05 0.09 7.59
CA PRO A 582 -0.32 -0.05 6.17
C PRO A 582 -1.64 0.66 5.82
N VAL A 583 -1.83 1.01 4.54
CA VAL A 583 -3.00 1.78 4.04
C VAL A 583 -4.35 1.10 4.31
N ALA A 584 -4.38 -0.24 4.27
CA ALA A 584 -5.55 -1.06 4.60
C ALA A 584 -5.20 -1.99 5.78
N PRO A 585 -5.22 -1.47 7.03
CA PRO A 585 -4.80 -2.24 8.19
C PRO A 585 -5.83 -3.28 8.60
N THR A 586 -5.38 -4.47 8.99
CA THR A 586 -6.25 -5.48 9.60
C THR A 586 -6.53 -5.16 11.06
N LEU A 587 -7.64 -5.71 11.59
CA LEU A 587 -7.97 -5.60 13.02
C LEU A 587 -6.85 -6.15 13.92
N GLU A 588 -6.23 -7.26 13.53
CA GLU A 588 -5.08 -7.85 14.22
C GLU A 588 -3.87 -6.92 14.23
N GLN A 589 -3.53 -6.34 13.08
CA GLN A 589 -2.40 -5.40 12.97
C GLN A 589 -2.62 -4.18 13.87
N LEU A 590 -3.83 -3.59 13.86
CA LEU A 590 -4.16 -2.46 14.73
C LEU A 590 -4.00 -2.85 16.20
N TRP A 591 -4.57 -3.98 16.59
CA TRP A 591 -4.62 -4.42 17.98
C TRP A 591 -3.26 -4.82 18.55
N GLU A 592 -2.37 -5.36 17.72
CA GLU A 592 -1.01 -5.72 18.10
C GLU A 592 -0.02 -4.53 18.02
N GLY A 593 -0.48 -3.34 17.64
CA GLY A 593 0.35 -2.14 17.51
C GLY A 593 1.27 -2.17 16.29
N ARG A 594 0.88 -2.89 15.24
CA ARG A 594 1.60 -2.97 13.94
C ARG A 594 1.11 -1.93 12.92
N VAL A 595 0.25 -1.00 13.33
CA VAL A 595 -0.25 0.10 12.50
C VAL A 595 0.32 1.41 13.00
N GLU A 596 0.96 2.15 12.10
CA GLU A 596 1.40 3.52 12.35
C GLU A 596 0.30 4.48 11.91
N VAL A 597 -0.12 5.38 12.80
CA VAL A 597 -1.08 6.45 12.48
C VAL A 597 -0.46 7.78 12.85
N SER A 598 -0.42 8.72 11.91
CA SER A 598 -0.03 10.10 12.19
C SER A 598 -1.11 11.06 11.72
N VAL A 599 -1.37 12.08 12.52
CA VAL A 599 -2.39 13.09 12.22
C VAL A 599 -1.75 14.46 12.25
N ARG A 600 -1.79 15.14 11.10
CA ARG A 600 -1.30 16.51 10.95
C ARG A 600 -2.49 17.47 10.93
N GLY A 601 -2.34 18.58 11.61
CA GLY A 601 -3.23 19.72 11.54
C GLY A 601 -2.65 20.91 12.30
N PRO A 602 -3.36 22.03 12.38
CA PRO A 602 -2.86 23.25 13.00
C PRO A 602 -2.53 23.01 14.48
N THR A 603 -1.34 23.46 14.88
CA THR A 603 -0.85 23.40 16.27
C THR A 603 -1.82 24.14 17.20
N GLY A 604 -2.14 23.53 18.34
CA GLY A 604 -3.02 24.11 19.37
C GLY A 604 -4.49 23.67 19.28
N ARG A 605 -4.90 22.92 18.25
CA ARG A 605 -6.23 22.28 18.18
C ARG A 605 -6.19 20.86 18.78
N HIS A 606 -7.37 20.38 19.19
CA HIS A 606 -7.54 19.05 19.75
C HIS A 606 -8.26 18.10 18.78
N LEU A 607 -7.70 16.91 18.64
CA LEU A 607 -8.26 15.78 17.92
C LEU A 607 -9.11 14.95 18.88
N THR A 608 -10.40 14.82 18.59
CA THR A 608 -11.29 13.86 19.26
C THR A 608 -11.27 12.54 18.51
N CYS A 609 -11.31 11.43 19.25
CA CYS A 609 -11.21 10.10 18.67
C CYS A 609 -12.27 9.17 19.27
N SER A 610 -13.07 8.55 18.41
CA SER A 610 -14.01 7.48 18.76
C SER A 610 -13.53 6.16 18.21
N VAL A 611 -13.60 5.09 19.00
CA VAL A 611 -13.30 3.73 18.53
C VAL A 611 -14.50 2.84 18.79
N SER A 612 -14.93 2.12 17.76
CA SER A 612 -16.05 1.16 17.86
C SER A 612 -15.67 -0.21 17.32
N LEU A 613 -16.12 -1.26 18.00
CA LEU A 613 -15.99 -2.65 17.55
C LEU A 613 -17.36 -3.22 17.21
N ARG A 614 -17.45 -3.93 16.07
CA ARG A 614 -18.69 -4.55 15.59
C ARG A 614 -18.47 -6.03 15.33
N GLU A 615 -19.44 -6.86 15.70
CA GLU A 615 -19.45 -8.29 15.40
C GLU A 615 -19.89 -8.59 13.96
N THR A 616 -20.77 -7.77 13.38
CA THR A 616 -21.21 -7.86 11.98
C THR A 616 -21.12 -6.50 11.29
N GLU A 617 -20.96 -6.46 9.96
CA GLU A 617 -20.82 -5.19 9.22
C GLU A 617 -22.02 -4.25 9.38
N SER A 618 -23.23 -4.81 9.41
CA SER A 618 -24.49 -4.08 9.48
C SER A 618 -25.06 -3.98 10.90
N GLY A 619 -24.39 -4.59 11.89
CA GLY A 619 -24.83 -4.62 13.28
C GLY A 619 -24.49 -3.35 14.06
N ALA A 620 -25.20 -3.14 15.17
CA ALA A 620 -24.84 -2.13 16.16
C ALA A 620 -23.44 -2.45 16.73
N PRO A 621 -22.64 -1.43 17.09
CA PRO A 621 -21.34 -1.67 17.71
C PRO A 621 -21.52 -2.37 19.05
N THR A 622 -20.75 -3.43 19.24
CA THR A 622 -20.67 -4.19 20.50
C THR A 622 -20.08 -3.32 21.61
N VAL A 623 -19.15 -2.44 21.26
CA VAL A 623 -18.59 -1.42 22.15
C VAL A 623 -18.21 -0.18 21.35
N THR A 624 -18.42 0.99 21.94
CA THR A 624 -17.99 2.29 21.41
C THR A 624 -17.40 3.10 22.54
N ASN A 625 -16.14 3.50 22.41
CA ASN A 625 -15.44 4.31 23.40
C ASN A 625 -14.97 5.62 22.78
N GLN A 626 -15.29 6.72 23.45
CA GLN A 626 -14.67 8.02 23.18
C GLN A 626 -13.35 8.10 23.96
N LEU A 627 -12.25 8.33 23.24
CA LEU A 627 -10.93 8.48 23.84
C LEU A 627 -10.69 9.95 24.21
N PRO A 628 -9.81 10.22 25.19
CA PRO A 628 -9.41 11.58 25.52
C PRO A 628 -8.90 12.37 24.31
N PRO A 629 -9.13 13.69 24.23
CA PRO A 629 -8.64 14.50 23.12
C PRO A 629 -7.11 14.57 23.09
N LEU A 630 -6.52 14.56 21.88
CA LEU A 630 -5.07 14.70 21.67
C LEU A 630 -4.73 16.04 21.03
N PRO A 631 -3.69 16.77 21.48
CA PRO A 631 -3.23 17.97 20.78
C PRO A 631 -2.60 17.60 19.42
N LEU A 632 -2.87 18.42 18.40
CA LEU A 632 -2.24 18.29 17.09
C LEU A 632 -0.86 18.98 17.07
N PRO A 633 0.14 18.44 16.33
CA PRO A 633 0.10 17.20 15.54
C PRO A 633 0.34 15.92 16.37
N VAL A 634 -0.20 14.79 15.91
CA VAL A 634 -0.04 13.47 16.56
C VAL A 634 0.94 12.60 15.79
N THR A 635 1.98 12.11 16.47
CA THR A 635 2.96 11.14 15.91
C THR A 635 2.51 9.69 16.11
N PRO A 636 3.05 8.72 15.34
CA PRO A 636 2.74 7.30 15.51
C PRO A 636 2.98 6.76 16.92
N GLU A 637 4.05 7.21 17.57
CA GLU A 637 4.41 6.78 18.92
C GLU A 637 3.39 7.27 19.96
N VAL A 638 2.95 8.54 19.82
CA VAL A 638 1.91 9.13 20.68
C VAL A 638 0.58 8.42 20.50
N TRP A 639 0.16 8.18 19.25
CA TRP A 639 -1.06 7.46 18.95
C TRP A 639 -1.05 6.03 19.52
N SER A 640 0.02 5.27 19.27
CA SER A 640 0.15 3.88 19.73
C SER A 640 0.02 3.78 21.26
N HIS A 641 0.68 4.69 22.00
CA HIS A 641 0.56 4.75 23.44
C HIS A 641 -0.87 5.11 23.89
N HIS A 642 -1.49 6.09 23.23
CA HIS A 642 -2.83 6.57 23.55
C HIS A 642 -3.89 5.47 23.35
N PHE A 643 -3.88 4.79 22.20
CA PHE A 643 -4.78 3.68 21.89
C PHE A 643 -4.64 2.53 22.89
N LYS A 644 -3.39 2.15 23.21
CA LYS A 644 -3.11 1.09 24.19
C LYS A 644 -3.65 1.42 25.58
N LYS A 645 -3.42 2.65 26.03
CA LYS A 645 -3.80 3.10 27.38
C LYS A 645 -5.31 3.26 27.54
N HIS A 646 -5.98 3.88 26.56
CA HIS A 646 -7.37 4.32 26.72
C HIS A 646 -8.41 3.41 26.07
N PHE A 647 -8.02 2.56 25.11
CA PHE A 647 -8.93 1.59 24.50
C PHE A 647 -8.57 0.15 24.87
N GLN A 648 -7.37 -0.31 24.49
CA GLN A 648 -6.95 -1.71 24.64
C GLN A 648 -6.91 -2.18 26.11
N GLY A 649 -6.60 -1.28 27.05
CA GLY A 649 -6.59 -1.59 28.48
C GLY A 649 -7.97 -1.85 29.09
N THR A 650 -9.05 -1.39 28.45
CA THR A 650 -10.41 -1.51 28.99
C THR A 650 -10.91 -2.96 28.98
N ARG A 651 -11.74 -3.32 29.96
CA ARG A 651 -12.30 -4.69 30.05
C ARG A 651 -13.29 -4.96 28.91
N GLU A 652 -14.10 -3.98 28.56
CA GLU A 652 -15.13 -4.08 27.52
C GLU A 652 -14.50 -4.29 26.13
N ALA A 653 -13.50 -3.48 25.77
CA ALA A 653 -12.81 -3.65 24.49
C ALA A 653 -12.10 -5.02 24.38
N ARG A 654 -11.50 -5.52 25.46
CA ARG A 654 -10.87 -6.85 25.48
C ARG A 654 -11.86 -7.99 25.27
N LEU A 655 -13.06 -7.89 25.87
CA LEU A 655 -14.11 -8.88 25.68
C LEU A 655 -14.70 -8.82 24.27
N ALA A 656 -14.94 -7.62 23.75
CA ALA A 656 -15.50 -7.42 22.42
C ALA A 656 -14.52 -7.77 21.29
N TYR A 657 -13.20 -7.60 21.49
CA TYR A 657 -12.20 -7.86 20.44
C TYR A 657 -12.23 -9.28 19.90
N ASP A 658 -12.44 -10.29 20.76
CA ASP A 658 -12.39 -11.68 20.32
C ASP A 658 -13.53 -12.01 19.35
N THR A 659 -14.72 -11.44 19.52
CA THR A 659 -15.87 -11.61 18.62
C THR A 659 -15.94 -10.55 17.51
N ALA A 660 -15.30 -9.39 17.68
CA ALA A 660 -15.33 -8.31 16.71
C ALA A 660 -14.73 -8.70 15.34
N ARG A 661 -15.41 -8.25 14.29
CA ARG A 661 -14.98 -8.35 12.88
C ARG A 661 -14.39 -7.07 12.36
N VAL A 662 -14.94 -5.95 12.81
CA VAL A 662 -14.59 -4.64 12.30
C VAL A 662 -14.29 -3.74 13.48
N CYS A 663 -13.20 -2.98 13.37
CA CYS A 663 -12.94 -1.83 14.20
C CYS A 663 -13.06 -0.57 13.33
N GLU A 664 -13.87 0.38 13.75
CA GLU A 664 -13.93 1.70 13.14
C GLU A 664 -13.33 2.71 14.11
N ILE A 665 -12.31 3.45 13.64
CA ILE A 665 -11.70 4.55 14.37
C ILE A 665 -12.07 5.83 13.65
N GLU A 666 -12.81 6.71 14.32
CA GLU A 666 -13.20 8.01 13.80
C GLU A 666 -12.39 9.10 14.50
N PHE A 667 -11.63 9.86 13.71
CA PHE A 667 -10.95 11.08 14.11
C PHE A 667 -11.81 12.27 13.73
N THR A 668 -12.06 13.17 14.66
CA THR A 668 -12.82 14.40 14.44
C THR A 668 -12.02 15.58 14.98
N CYS A 669 -12.06 16.71 14.28
CA CYS A 669 -11.42 17.94 14.73
C CYS A 669 -12.35 19.13 14.47
N GLU A 670 -13.51 19.12 15.12
CA GLU A 670 -14.54 20.16 15.00
C GLU A 670 -14.83 20.50 13.52
N GLU A 671 -14.65 21.76 13.14
CA GLU A 671 -14.87 22.30 11.79
C GLU A 671 -13.82 21.87 10.76
N LEU A 672 -12.67 21.34 11.20
CA LEU A 672 -11.57 20.91 10.32
C LEU A 672 -11.84 19.56 9.63
N GLY A 673 -12.89 18.85 10.07
CA GLY A 673 -13.40 17.64 9.43
C GLY A 673 -13.31 16.38 10.27
N ALA A 674 -13.74 15.27 9.66
CA ALA A 674 -13.74 13.93 10.23
C ALA A 674 -13.06 12.93 9.28
N PHE A 675 -12.38 11.93 9.84
CA PHE A 675 -11.70 10.87 9.12
C PHE A 675 -11.96 9.53 9.81
N THR A 676 -12.36 8.50 9.06
CA THR A 676 -12.65 7.17 9.62
C THR A 676 -11.70 6.13 9.04
N ILE A 677 -10.98 5.41 9.92
CA ILE A 677 -10.27 4.17 9.60
C ILE A 677 -11.22 3.01 9.84
N ARG A 678 -11.27 2.09 8.88
CA ARG A 678 -11.95 0.80 9.03
C ARG A 678 -10.91 -0.31 8.97
N CYS A 679 -10.78 -1.05 10.07
CA CYS A 679 -9.89 -2.21 10.17
C CYS A 679 -10.74 -3.48 10.22
N GLU A 680 -10.64 -4.29 9.15
CA GLU A 680 -11.35 -5.57 9.07
C GLU A 680 -10.45 -6.71 9.55
N ARG A 681 -11.06 -7.70 10.20
CA ARG A 681 -10.37 -8.90 10.64
C ARG A 681 -9.87 -9.70 9.44
N GLU A 682 -8.64 -10.20 9.53
CA GLU A 682 -8.02 -10.97 8.45
C GLU A 682 -8.82 -12.26 8.14
N PHE A 683 -9.32 -12.37 6.91
CA PHE A 683 -10.10 -13.51 6.46
C PHE A 683 -9.15 -14.63 6.00
N THR A 684 -8.90 -15.60 6.88
CA THR A 684 -8.00 -16.74 6.65
C THR A 684 -8.80 -18.05 6.68
N PRO A 685 -8.52 -19.01 5.77
CA PRO A 685 -9.32 -20.24 5.64
C PRO A 685 -9.17 -21.23 6.78
N LEU A 686 -8.12 -21.07 7.60
CA LEU A 686 -7.93 -21.82 8.83
C LEU A 686 -7.64 -20.84 9.97
N ARG A 687 -8.49 -20.80 10.99
CA ARG A 687 -8.36 -19.81 12.07
C ARG A 687 -8.77 -20.37 13.43
N TRP A 688 -8.12 -19.87 14.47
CA TRP A 688 -8.46 -20.15 15.85
C TRP A 688 -9.38 -19.06 16.42
N ALA A 689 -10.52 -19.48 16.98
CA ALA A 689 -11.36 -18.66 17.84
C ALA A 689 -11.17 -19.08 19.30
N VAL A 690 -11.07 -18.11 20.21
CA VAL A 690 -10.91 -18.39 21.65
C VAL A 690 -12.04 -17.73 22.39
N ARG A 691 -12.75 -18.50 23.22
CA ARG A 691 -13.77 -17.98 24.14
C ARG A 691 -13.41 -18.31 25.58
N ARG A 692 -13.99 -17.56 26.52
CA ARG A 692 -13.95 -17.92 27.94
C ARG A 692 -15.21 -18.69 28.31
N ASP A 693 -15.03 -19.77 29.05
CA ASP A 693 -16.10 -20.56 29.65
C ASP A 693 -15.85 -20.63 31.16
N GLY A 694 -16.48 -19.71 31.92
CA GLY A 694 -16.43 -19.62 33.38
C GLY A 694 -15.03 -19.60 34.02
N GLN A 695 -14.42 -20.77 34.16
CA GLN A 695 -13.12 -21.03 34.82
C GLN A 695 -11.95 -21.27 33.84
N GLY A 696 -12.20 -21.33 32.52
CA GLY A 696 -11.24 -21.76 31.50
C GLY A 696 -11.33 -21.00 30.19
N HIS A 697 -10.36 -21.26 29.31
CA HIS A 697 -10.43 -20.88 27.90
C HIS A 697 -10.87 -22.10 27.07
N VAL A 698 -11.63 -21.86 26.01
CA VAL A 698 -11.99 -22.87 25.01
C VAL A 698 -11.51 -22.36 23.66
N ALA A 699 -10.68 -23.14 22.98
CA ALA A 699 -10.20 -22.87 21.63
C ALA A 699 -11.05 -23.65 20.63
N ARG A 700 -11.53 -23.00 19.58
CA ARG A 700 -12.28 -23.60 18.48
C ARG A 700 -11.48 -23.42 17.19
N LEU A 701 -11.25 -24.51 16.47
CA LEU A 701 -10.63 -24.43 15.14
C LEU A 701 -11.73 -24.28 14.09
N LEU A 702 -11.65 -23.20 13.32
CA LEU A 702 -12.57 -22.91 12.23
C LEU A 702 -11.85 -23.19 10.91
N ASP A 703 -12.39 -24.14 10.14
CA ASP A 703 -11.85 -24.56 8.85
C ASP A 703 -12.88 -24.30 7.74
N ASP A 704 -12.56 -23.30 6.91
CA ASP A 704 -13.35 -22.87 5.77
C ASP A 704 -12.67 -23.21 4.42
N SER A 705 -11.59 -24.01 4.47
CA SER A 705 -10.78 -24.33 3.29
C SER A 705 -11.41 -25.32 2.34
N GLY A 706 -12.14 -26.29 2.88
CA GLY A 706 -12.69 -27.37 2.07
C GLY A 706 -11.77 -28.46 1.59
N ASP A 707 -10.57 -28.58 2.14
CA ASP A 707 -9.70 -29.72 1.82
C ASP A 707 -10.23 -31.02 2.41
N ALA A 708 -10.15 -32.11 1.65
CA ALA A 708 -10.58 -33.44 2.12
C ALA A 708 -9.65 -34.00 3.23
N THR A 709 -8.42 -33.50 3.31
CA THR A 709 -7.45 -33.90 4.34
C THR A 709 -7.57 -33.00 5.58
N PRO A 710 -7.88 -33.56 6.76
CA PRO A 710 -7.99 -32.77 7.98
C PRO A 710 -6.66 -32.10 8.38
N PRO A 711 -6.68 -30.91 8.98
CA PRO A 711 -5.48 -30.23 9.45
C PRO A 711 -4.84 -30.98 10.62
N ARG A 712 -3.51 -30.97 10.70
CA ARG A 712 -2.78 -31.50 11.86
C ARG A 712 -2.76 -30.45 12.96
N VAL A 713 -3.30 -30.78 14.14
CA VAL A 713 -3.36 -29.90 15.30
C VAL A 713 -2.31 -30.33 16.33
N VAL A 714 -1.48 -29.38 16.76
CA VAL A 714 -0.48 -29.59 17.81
C VAL A 714 -0.57 -28.49 18.88
N ARG A 715 -0.18 -28.85 20.10
CA ARG A 715 -0.04 -27.92 21.23
C ARG A 715 1.41 -27.92 21.71
N MET A 716 1.94 -26.74 22.00
CA MET A 716 3.20 -26.54 22.72
C MET A 716 2.90 -25.75 24.00
N SER A 717 3.31 -26.24 25.16
CA SER A 717 3.09 -25.51 26.41
C SER A 717 4.17 -24.42 26.61
N PHE A 718 3.95 -23.49 27.55
CA PHE A 718 4.98 -22.51 27.90
C PHE A 718 6.17 -23.18 28.65
N GLU A 719 5.89 -24.30 29.32
CA GLU A 719 6.85 -25.14 30.03
C GLU A 719 7.85 -25.81 29.09
N THR A 720 7.36 -26.44 28.02
CA THR A 720 8.15 -27.23 27.09
C THR A 720 7.90 -26.75 25.65
N PRO A 721 8.37 -25.54 25.28
CA PRO A 721 8.00 -24.91 24.01
C PRO A 721 8.56 -25.62 22.77
N LEU A 722 9.46 -26.60 22.92
CA LEU A 722 9.99 -27.45 21.84
C LEU A 722 9.25 -28.79 21.68
N VAL A 723 8.36 -29.15 22.61
CA VAL A 723 7.63 -30.42 22.59
C VAL A 723 6.26 -30.20 21.98
N GLU A 724 5.97 -30.93 20.90
CA GLU A 724 4.67 -30.88 20.23
C GLU A 724 3.78 -32.02 20.69
N ASP A 725 2.73 -31.68 21.43
CA ASP A 725 1.66 -32.61 21.78
C ASP A 725 0.66 -32.64 20.63
N GLN A 726 0.55 -33.77 19.93
CA GLN A 726 -0.47 -33.93 18.89
C GLN A 726 -1.86 -34.08 19.53
N LEU A 727 -2.81 -33.25 19.06
CA LEU A 727 -4.19 -33.30 19.51
C LEU A 727 -5.07 -34.04 18.50
N GLU A 728 -6.04 -34.79 18.99
CA GLU A 728 -7.13 -35.34 18.17
C GLU A 728 -8.00 -34.20 17.64
N LEU A 729 -8.46 -34.31 16.39
CA LEU A 729 -9.24 -33.26 15.77
C LEU A 729 -10.65 -33.22 16.38
N THR A 730 -10.94 -32.16 17.12
CA THR A 730 -12.27 -31.83 17.64
C THR A 730 -12.68 -30.42 17.20
N GLU A 731 -13.98 -30.11 17.25
CA GLU A 731 -14.44 -28.73 17.02
C GLU A 731 -13.89 -27.79 18.09
N GLU A 732 -13.95 -28.21 19.35
CA GLU A 732 -13.55 -27.41 20.50
C GLU A 732 -12.51 -28.13 21.38
N TYR A 733 -11.55 -27.36 21.87
CA TYR A 733 -10.48 -27.78 22.77
C TYR A 733 -10.62 -27.00 24.08
N LYS A 734 -10.83 -27.73 25.18
CA LYS A 734 -10.73 -27.14 26.53
C LYS A 734 -9.27 -26.85 26.83
N VAL A 735 -8.94 -25.58 27.04
CA VAL A 735 -7.55 -25.15 27.26
C VAL A 735 -7.14 -25.47 28.70
N PRO A 736 -6.00 -26.15 28.90
CA PRO A 736 -5.47 -26.39 30.24
C PRO A 736 -5.23 -25.09 31.00
N LYS A 737 -5.22 -25.16 32.34
CA LYS A 737 -4.95 -23.99 33.20
C LYS A 737 -3.60 -23.32 32.92
N GLY A 738 -2.62 -24.07 32.41
CA GLY A 738 -1.29 -23.61 31.98
C GLY A 738 -1.24 -22.89 30.63
N GLY A 739 -2.33 -22.87 29.86
CA GLY A 739 -2.36 -22.23 28.55
C GLY A 739 -1.42 -22.89 27.54
N GLY A 740 -1.01 -22.15 26.52
CA GLY A 740 0.01 -22.59 25.57
C GLY A 740 -0.20 -22.05 24.15
N LEU A 741 0.64 -22.53 23.24
CA LEU A 741 0.57 -22.29 21.80
C LEU A 741 -0.18 -23.43 21.11
N TYR A 742 -1.24 -23.10 20.39
CA TYR A 742 -2.00 -24.02 19.56
C TYR A 742 -1.69 -23.74 18.10
N VAL A 743 -1.30 -24.77 17.35
CA VAL A 743 -0.93 -24.66 15.94
C VAL A 743 -1.76 -25.65 15.14
N ALA A 744 -2.41 -25.15 14.09
CA ALA A 744 -3.03 -25.98 13.08
C ALA A 744 -2.24 -25.85 11.78
N ARG A 745 -1.79 -26.99 11.25
CA ARG A 745 -0.94 -27.08 10.06
C ARG A 745 -1.70 -27.71 8.91
N ARG A 746 -1.76 -26.99 7.79
CA ARG A 746 -2.24 -27.49 6.49
C ARG A 746 -1.46 -26.78 5.38
N GLY A 747 -0.86 -27.55 4.47
CA GLY A 747 -0.05 -26.99 3.37
C GLY A 747 1.12 -26.12 3.86
N ALA A 748 1.39 -25.04 3.14
CA ALA A 748 2.53 -24.14 3.39
C ALA A 748 2.32 -23.10 4.51
N SER A 749 1.07 -22.83 4.92
CA SER A 749 0.73 -21.72 5.82
C SER A 749 0.10 -22.22 7.13
N PRO A 750 0.88 -22.42 8.21
CA PRO A 750 0.36 -22.80 9.51
C PRO A 750 -0.35 -21.61 10.19
N THR A 751 -1.43 -21.88 10.93
CA THR A 751 -2.09 -20.88 11.79
C THR A 751 -1.82 -21.20 13.25
N ALA A 752 -1.46 -20.18 14.03
CA ALA A 752 -1.02 -20.35 15.40
C ALA A 752 -1.64 -19.29 16.33
N VAL A 753 -2.05 -19.71 17.52
CA VAL A 753 -2.63 -18.83 18.55
C VAL A 753 -1.98 -19.10 19.90
N ILE A 754 -1.64 -18.03 20.62
CA ILE A 754 -1.20 -18.10 22.02
C ILE A 754 -2.40 -17.84 22.91
N ILE A 755 -2.65 -18.76 23.83
CA ILE A 755 -3.71 -18.64 24.83
C ILE A 755 -3.06 -18.51 26.20
N PRO A 756 -3.33 -17.41 26.93
CA PRO A 756 -2.75 -17.21 28.24
C PRO A 756 -3.36 -18.21 29.25
N PRO A 757 -2.65 -18.51 30.33
CA PRO A 757 -3.20 -19.38 31.37
C PRO A 757 -4.30 -18.65 32.17
N THR A 758 -5.04 -19.36 33.04
CA THR A 758 -6.15 -18.76 33.82
C THR A 758 -5.83 -18.33 35.26
N LYS A 759 -4.79 -18.88 35.90
CA LYS A 759 -4.32 -18.48 37.25
C LYS A 759 -2.79 -18.49 37.31
N HIS A 760 -2.13 -17.36 37.64
CA HIS A 760 -0.66 -17.30 37.80
C HIS A 760 -0.29 -16.69 39.14
N ARG A 761 0.63 -17.35 39.85
CA ARG A 761 1.39 -16.75 40.95
C ARG A 761 2.77 -16.35 40.38
N GLY A 762 2.82 -15.22 39.66
CA GLY A 762 4.06 -14.66 39.09
C GLY A 762 4.06 -14.52 37.57
N LEU A 763 4.76 -13.50 37.07
CA LEU A 763 4.90 -13.17 35.64
C LEU A 763 6.13 -13.84 34.96
N ARG A 764 6.96 -14.55 35.73
CA ARG A 764 8.18 -15.19 35.23
C ARG A 764 8.04 -16.71 35.31
N TYR A 765 8.25 -17.35 34.16
CA TYR A 765 8.29 -18.79 34.00
C TYR A 765 9.62 -19.14 33.31
N ALA A 766 10.20 -20.32 33.58
CA ALA A 766 11.47 -20.76 33.01
C ALA A 766 11.26 -21.97 32.07
N PRO A 767 11.19 -21.76 30.75
CA PRO A 767 11.09 -22.84 29.77
C PRO A 767 12.20 -23.87 29.92
N GLN A 768 11.81 -25.14 29.87
CA GLN A 768 12.73 -26.27 29.96
C GLN A 768 12.98 -26.84 28.57
N PHE A 769 14.25 -27.14 28.30
CA PHE A 769 14.69 -27.73 27.03
C PHE A 769 15.42 -29.03 27.34
N GLU A 770 14.92 -30.14 26.81
CA GLU A 770 15.62 -31.41 26.90
C GLU A 770 16.93 -31.36 26.09
N GLY A 771 17.99 -31.95 26.63
CA GLY A 771 19.35 -31.88 26.09
C GLY A 771 19.48 -32.55 24.72
N ARG A 772 19.27 -31.78 23.64
CA ARG A 772 19.54 -32.21 22.28
C ARG A 772 21.04 -32.10 21.96
N LYS A 773 21.55 -33.03 21.14
CA LYS A 773 22.94 -32.99 20.67
C LYS A 773 23.20 -31.76 19.80
N ARG A 774 24.31 -31.08 20.07
CA ARG A 774 24.85 -29.94 19.29
C ARG A 774 24.97 -30.31 17.81
N SER A 775 24.13 -29.69 16.97
CA SER A 775 24.08 -29.93 15.52
C SER A 775 23.40 -28.77 14.80
N THR A 776 23.71 -28.57 13.52
CA THR A 776 23.05 -27.58 12.66
C THR A 776 21.54 -27.79 12.64
N ASP A 777 21.07 -29.04 12.49
CA ASP A 777 19.64 -29.35 12.45
C ASP A 777 18.93 -29.05 13.78
N ALA A 778 19.60 -29.18 14.92
CA ALA A 778 19.02 -28.78 16.21
C ALA A 778 18.78 -27.26 16.26
N VAL A 779 19.72 -26.45 15.77
CA VAL A 779 19.57 -24.98 15.69
C VAL A 779 18.45 -24.61 14.73
N LEU A 780 18.43 -25.18 13.52
CA LEU A 780 17.40 -24.89 12.51
C LEU A 780 15.99 -25.25 13.00
N ARG A 781 15.82 -26.39 13.69
CA ARG A 781 14.53 -26.77 14.30
C ARG A 781 14.10 -25.79 15.38
N THR A 782 15.01 -25.36 16.25
CA THR A 782 14.70 -24.35 17.28
C THR A 782 14.32 -23.01 16.66
N LEU A 783 14.97 -22.61 15.56
CA LEU A 783 14.61 -21.41 14.79
C LEU A 783 13.19 -21.51 14.21
N ALA A 784 12.82 -22.65 13.63
CA ALA A 784 11.46 -22.86 13.12
C ALA A 784 10.39 -22.75 14.22
N VAL A 785 10.68 -23.28 15.42
CA VAL A 785 9.80 -23.14 16.59
C VAL A 785 9.73 -21.68 17.05
N ALA A 786 10.88 -20.98 17.14
CA ALA A 786 10.92 -19.56 17.49
C ALA A 786 10.08 -18.71 16.52
N ARG A 787 10.18 -18.99 15.21
CA ARG A 787 9.33 -18.35 14.18
C ARG A 787 7.85 -18.59 14.44
N THR A 788 7.47 -19.84 14.74
CA THR A 788 6.06 -20.21 15.01
C THR A 788 5.52 -19.48 16.24
N TRP A 789 6.30 -19.37 17.32
CA TRP A 789 5.92 -18.59 18.51
C TRP A 789 5.84 -17.09 18.22
N ALA A 790 6.77 -16.53 17.45
CA ALA A 790 6.79 -15.12 17.09
C ALA A 790 5.61 -14.72 16.20
N SER A 791 5.27 -15.54 15.21
CA SER A 791 4.16 -15.31 14.27
C SER A 791 2.78 -15.65 14.84
N ALA A 792 2.71 -16.26 16.03
CA ALA A 792 1.45 -16.66 16.64
C ALA A 792 0.61 -15.44 17.06
N ARG A 793 -0.69 -15.50 16.74
CA ARG A 793 -1.67 -14.47 17.08
C ARG A 793 -1.91 -14.44 18.59
N LEU A 794 -2.04 -13.24 19.14
CA LEU A 794 -2.31 -13.04 20.56
C LEU A 794 -3.82 -12.88 20.79
N ARG A 795 -4.43 -13.76 21.59
CA ARG A 795 -5.88 -13.73 21.93
C ARG A 795 -6.09 -13.61 23.44
N GLY A 796 -7.21 -13.01 23.86
CA GLY A 796 -7.51 -12.77 25.27
C GLY A 796 -6.69 -11.62 25.89
N ASP A 797 -6.07 -11.84 27.07
CA ASP A 797 -5.24 -10.82 27.72
C ASP A 797 -3.88 -10.69 27.00
N ILE A 798 -3.83 -9.76 26.04
CA ILE A 798 -2.66 -9.52 25.19
C ILE A 798 -1.43 -9.16 26.00
N ASN A 799 -1.56 -8.45 27.12
CA ASN A 799 -0.39 -8.05 27.90
C ASN A 799 0.29 -9.28 28.51
N ILE A 800 -0.49 -10.21 29.05
CA ILE A 800 0.03 -11.47 29.58
C ILE A 800 0.59 -12.32 28.43
N SER A 801 -0.19 -12.49 27.36
CA SER A 801 0.20 -13.33 26.21
C SER A 801 1.46 -12.81 25.51
N ALA A 802 1.61 -11.50 25.34
CA ALA A 802 2.79 -10.86 24.76
C ALA A 802 4.02 -10.98 25.67
N THR A 803 3.83 -10.79 26.99
CA THR A 803 4.90 -10.96 27.98
C THR A 803 5.41 -12.39 27.97
N TRP A 804 4.51 -13.36 27.98
CA TRP A 804 4.86 -14.78 28.01
C TRP A 804 5.48 -15.24 26.69
N ARG A 805 4.97 -14.77 25.54
CA ARG A 805 5.63 -14.96 24.24
C ARG A 805 7.06 -14.43 24.25
N ARG A 806 7.28 -13.23 24.81
CA ARG A 806 8.61 -12.63 24.91
C ARG A 806 9.55 -13.48 25.77
N GLU A 807 9.08 -13.99 26.90
CA GLU A 807 9.88 -14.88 27.76
C GLU A 807 10.24 -16.19 27.05
N VAL A 808 9.30 -16.82 26.34
CA VAL A 808 9.57 -18.01 25.52
C VAL A 808 10.60 -17.72 24.43
N LEU A 809 10.46 -16.61 23.69
CA LEU A 809 11.41 -16.24 22.64
C LEU A 809 12.81 -15.92 23.20
N ARG A 810 12.90 -15.30 24.38
CA ARG A 810 14.18 -15.08 25.08
C ARG A 810 14.84 -16.40 25.49
N ALA A 811 14.06 -17.34 26.02
CA ALA A 811 14.55 -18.67 26.38
C ALA A 811 15.00 -19.47 25.16
N LEU A 812 14.25 -19.42 24.05
CA LEU A 812 14.64 -20.05 22.77
C LEU A 812 15.92 -19.42 22.21
N THR A 813 16.09 -18.09 22.32
CA THR A 813 17.31 -17.39 21.93
C THR A 813 18.51 -17.89 22.75
N GLN A 814 18.36 -17.96 24.08
CA GLN A 814 19.40 -18.51 24.96
C GLN A 814 19.74 -19.97 24.61
N TYR A 815 18.73 -20.79 24.31
CA TYR A 815 18.93 -22.19 23.93
C TYR A 815 19.65 -22.34 22.57
N ILE A 816 19.35 -21.48 21.58
CA ILE A 816 20.10 -21.43 20.31
C ILE A 816 21.57 -21.13 20.58
N LEU A 817 21.85 -20.16 21.44
CA LEU A 817 23.23 -19.77 21.78
C LEU A 817 23.91 -20.80 22.68
N GLN A 818 23.17 -21.57 23.48
CA GLN A 818 23.70 -22.75 24.17
C GLN A 818 24.10 -23.85 23.18
N LEU A 819 23.27 -24.14 22.16
CA LEU A 819 23.60 -25.13 21.13
C LEU A 819 24.88 -24.74 20.37
N ILE A 820 25.04 -23.45 20.04
CA ILE A 820 26.22 -22.97 19.32
C ILE A 820 27.44 -22.85 20.24
N GLY A 821 27.28 -22.12 21.35
CA GLY A 821 28.32 -21.71 22.30
C GLY A 821 28.65 -22.74 23.39
N GLY A 822 27.87 -23.80 23.57
CA GLY A 822 28.08 -24.87 24.55
C GLY A 822 27.67 -24.52 25.98
N ASP A 823 27.62 -25.53 26.86
CA ASP A 823 27.08 -25.40 28.22
C ASP A 823 27.86 -24.42 29.11
N THR A 824 29.19 -24.31 28.91
CA THR A 824 30.01 -23.34 29.65
C THR A 824 29.60 -21.90 29.37
N TRP A 825 29.14 -21.61 28.14
CA TRP A 825 28.61 -20.30 27.78
C TRP A 825 27.24 -20.09 28.46
N ALA A 826 26.35 -21.08 28.35
CA ALA A 826 25.01 -21.02 28.93
C ALA A 826 25.02 -20.78 30.45
N SER A 827 25.90 -21.46 31.19
CA SER A 827 26.05 -21.24 32.64
C SER A 827 26.57 -19.83 32.97
N ALA A 828 27.48 -19.28 32.15
CA ALA A 828 27.98 -17.92 32.32
C ALA A 828 26.89 -16.88 32.01
N GLU A 829 26.07 -17.12 30.99
CA GLU A 829 24.96 -16.24 30.61
C GLU A 829 23.88 -16.20 31.68
N LEU A 830 23.50 -17.36 32.24
CA LEU A 830 22.59 -17.44 33.39
C LEU A 830 23.14 -16.66 34.60
N SER A 831 24.42 -16.79 34.90
CA SER A 831 25.08 -16.06 35.99
C SER A 831 25.07 -14.54 35.75
N ALA A 832 25.22 -14.09 34.50
CA ALA A 832 25.14 -12.67 34.13
C ALA A 832 23.74 -12.07 34.31
N ILE A 833 22.69 -12.88 34.21
CA ILE A 833 21.30 -12.47 34.45
C ILE A 833 21.02 -12.33 35.95
N SER A 834 21.67 -13.14 36.80
CA SER A 834 21.44 -13.18 38.25
C SER A 834 22.22 -12.14 39.07
N GLY A 835 23.31 -11.54 38.56
CA GLY A 835 24.11 -10.57 39.32
C GLY A 835 25.12 -9.74 38.49
N PRO A 836 25.72 -8.69 39.08
CA PRO A 836 26.72 -7.83 38.42
C PRO A 836 28.04 -8.55 38.09
N ASP A 837 28.50 -9.45 38.96
CA ASP A 837 29.75 -10.22 38.75
C ASP A 837 29.65 -11.20 37.56
N GLY A 838 28.42 -11.58 37.18
CA GLY A 838 28.19 -12.50 36.07
C GLY A 838 28.55 -11.94 34.69
N LEU A 839 28.57 -10.61 34.50
CA LEU A 839 29.03 -10.00 33.24
C LEU A 839 30.53 -10.24 32.99
N LEU A 840 31.34 -10.22 34.05
CA LEU A 840 32.78 -10.51 33.95
C LEU A 840 33.01 -11.97 33.60
N LEU A 841 32.20 -12.88 34.16
CA LEU A 841 32.22 -14.30 33.79
C LEU A 841 31.79 -14.52 32.33
N LEU A 842 30.76 -13.80 31.87
CA LEU A 842 30.29 -13.85 30.48
C LEU A 842 31.35 -13.31 29.50
N LYS A 843 32.01 -12.20 29.84
CA LYS A 843 33.14 -11.66 29.06
C LYS A 843 34.26 -12.69 28.93
N ARG A 844 34.60 -13.39 30.02
CA ARG A 844 35.66 -14.42 30.05
C ARG A 844 35.27 -15.70 29.30
N SER A 845 33.98 -15.99 29.13
CA SER A 845 33.51 -17.20 28.46
C SER A 845 33.41 -17.08 26.93
N ILE A 846 33.65 -15.89 26.35
CA ILE A 846 33.66 -15.67 24.89
C ILE A 846 34.70 -16.56 24.21
N SER A 847 35.97 -16.48 24.63
CA SER A 847 37.02 -17.40 24.20
C SER A 847 38.09 -17.61 25.27
N LYS A 848 38.61 -18.85 25.32
CA LYS A 848 39.78 -19.22 26.15
C LYS A 848 41.09 -19.18 25.35
N ARG A 849 41.00 -19.12 24.01
CA ARG A 849 42.16 -19.08 23.11
C ARG A 849 42.92 -17.77 23.31
N ARG A 850 44.26 -17.83 23.28
CA ARG A 850 45.12 -16.67 23.56
C ARG A 850 44.96 -15.57 22.50
N GLU A 851 44.79 -15.97 21.24
CA GLU A 851 44.66 -15.08 20.08
C GLU A 851 43.30 -14.37 20.02
N GLU A 852 42.25 -14.99 20.57
CA GLU A 852 40.87 -14.46 20.54
C GLU A 852 40.49 -13.73 21.85
N ARG A 853 41.36 -13.75 22.87
CA ARG A 853 41.05 -13.31 24.24
C ARG A 853 40.75 -11.80 24.35
N GLY A 854 41.20 -11.00 23.40
CA GLY A 854 41.01 -9.55 23.39
C GLY A 854 39.62 -9.08 22.90
N ILE A 855 38.87 -9.94 22.19
CA ILE A 855 37.59 -9.53 21.59
C ILE A 855 36.55 -9.10 22.64
N GLY A 856 36.50 -9.82 23.77
CA GLY A 856 35.60 -9.49 24.87
C GLY A 856 35.99 -8.21 25.61
N ALA A 857 37.27 -7.83 25.61
CA ALA A 857 37.72 -6.56 26.15
C ALA A 857 37.31 -5.40 25.23
N ALA A 858 37.61 -5.51 23.94
CA ALA A 858 37.23 -4.51 22.94
C ALA A 858 35.72 -4.23 22.94
N LEU A 859 34.88 -5.27 22.92
CA LEU A 859 33.41 -5.12 22.95
C LEU A 859 32.90 -4.48 24.24
N ASN A 860 33.55 -4.76 25.38
CA ASN A 860 33.17 -4.20 26.67
C ASN A 860 33.52 -2.71 26.75
N ASP A 861 34.71 -2.34 26.26
CA ASP A 861 35.22 -0.97 26.34
C ASP A 861 34.48 -0.06 25.35
N GLU A 862 34.06 -0.60 24.20
CA GLU A 862 33.27 0.11 23.18
C GLU A 862 31.76 0.04 23.40
N CYS A 863 31.27 -0.60 24.47
CA CYS A 863 29.85 -0.87 24.68
C CYS A 863 28.99 0.41 24.66
N ALA A 864 29.46 1.51 25.26
CA ALA A 864 28.72 2.77 25.28
C ALA A 864 28.55 3.35 23.87
N ALA A 865 29.64 3.41 23.09
CA ALA A 865 29.63 3.91 21.72
C ALA A 865 28.80 3.02 20.79
N LEU A 866 28.93 1.70 20.91
CA LEU A 866 28.15 0.75 20.13
C LEU A 866 26.66 0.79 20.48
N SER A 867 26.28 1.10 21.73
CA SER A 867 24.88 1.22 22.12
C SER A 867 24.14 2.39 21.43
N THR A 868 24.87 3.42 21.02
CA THR A 868 24.35 4.57 20.26
C THR A 868 24.54 4.47 18.74
N ALA A 869 25.41 3.57 18.28
CA ALA A 869 25.68 3.33 16.87
C ALA A 869 24.49 2.69 16.13
N THR A 870 24.44 2.91 14.82
CA THR A 870 23.50 2.24 13.91
C THR A 870 23.80 0.74 13.79
N ARG A 871 22.84 -0.03 13.28
CA ARG A 871 22.98 -1.49 13.12
C ARG A 871 24.08 -1.86 12.15
N GLU A 872 24.18 -1.16 11.02
CA GLU A 872 25.24 -1.36 10.03
C GLU A 872 26.62 -1.12 10.64
N GLU A 873 26.79 -0.06 11.43
CA GLU A 873 28.04 0.21 12.15
C GLU A 873 28.39 -0.90 13.15
N ARG A 874 27.41 -1.45 13.88
CA ARG A 874 27.63 -2.58 14.80
C ARG A 874 28.03 -3.85 14.05
N VAL A 875 27.40 -4.15 12.91
CA VAL A 875 27.73 -5.30 12.06
C VAL A 875 29.15 -5.14 11.51
N GLN A 876 29.48 -3.96 10.97
CA GLN A 876 30.79 -3.68 10.42
C GLN A 876 31.88 -3.76 11.48
N ARG A 877 31.61 -3.25 12.69
CA ARG A 877 32.54 -3.35 13.82
C ARG A 877 32.74 -4.79 14.27
N MET A 878 31.66 -5.58 14.35
CA MET A 878 31.74 -7.01 14.67
C MET A 878 32.58 -7.78 13.63
N ALA A 879 32.39 -7.50 12.34
CA ALA A 879 33.17 -8.10 11.26
C ALA A 879 34.66 -7.72 11.30
N SER A 880 34.94 -6.45 11.60
CA SER A 880 36.30 -5.94 11.83
C SER A 880 36.99 -6.67 12.99
N LEU A 881 36.30 -6.84 14.13
CA LEU A 881 36.81 -7.57 15.28
C LEU A 881 36.97 -9.06 15.00
N ALA A 882 36.03 -9.68 14.27
CA ALA A 882 36.13 -11.08 13.87
C ALA A 882 37.35 -11.33 12.98
N THR A 883 37.71 -10.37 12.13
CA THR A 883 38.90 -10.45 11.27
C THR A 883 40.18 -10.19 12.07
N SER A 884 40.22 -9.16 12.91
CA SER A 884 41.42 -8.77 13.67
C SER A 884 41.84 -9.80 14.71
N PHE A 885 40.86 -10.52 15.28
CA PHE A 885 41.08 -11.63 16.21
C PHE A 885 41.08 -13.01 15.53
N HIS A 886 41.24 -13.06 14.20
CA HIS A 886 41.39 -14.29 13.40
C HIS A 886 40.25 -15.32 13.55
N LEU A 887 39.04 -14.87 13.89
CA LEU A 887 37.84 -15.72 13.89
C LEU A 887 37.40 -16.05 12.46
N LEU A 888 37.59 -15.11 11.54
CA LEU A 888 37.25 -15.23 10.13
C LEU A 888 38.43 -14.79 9.26
N PRO A 889 38.60 -15.37 8.06
CA PRO A 889 39.62 -14.94 7.14
C PRO A 889 39.36 -13.48 6.72
N PRO A 890 40.43 -12.68 6.50
CA PRO A 890 40.25 -11.34 5.96
C PRO A 890 39.60 -11.40 4.57
N PRO A 891 38.80 -10.39 4.20
CA PRO A 891 38.24 -10.31 2.86
C PRO A 891 39.37 -10.35 1.83
N PRO A 892 39.17 -10.99 0.66
CA PRO A 892 40.21 -11.11 -0.36
C PRO A 892 40.69 -9.71 -0.78
N ARG A 893 41.95 -9.40 -0.48
CA ARG A 893 42.61 -8.16 -0.94
C ARG A 893 43.16 -8.38 -2.33
N GLY A 894 42.50 -7.84 -3.35
CA GLY A 894 43.05 -7.76 -4.70
C GLY A 894 42.55 -6.49 -5.42
N PRO A 895 43.42 -5.73 -6.12
CA PRO A 895 42.97 -4.71 -7.05
C PRO A 895 42.25 -5.37 -8.24
N LEU A 896 41.24 -4.72 -8.80
CA LEU A 896 40.64 -5.10 -10.08
C LEU A 896 41.75 -5.14 -11.15
N PRO A 897 42.07 -6.30 -11.77
CA PRO A 897 42.90 -6.30 -12.96
C PRO A 897 42.02 -5.93 -14.14
N SER A 898 42.46 -4.92 -14.88
CA SER A 898 42.05 -4.66 -16.25
C SER A 898 42.20 -5.93 -17.11
N ASP A 899 41.14 -6.23 -17.84
CA ASP A 899 41.03 -6.98 -19.09
C ASP A 899 41.87 -8.25 -19.33
N THR A 900 41.16 -9.26 -19.85
CA THR A 900 41.63 -10.46 -20.56
C THR A 900 42.24 -11.61 -19.75
N ALA A 901 41.37 -12.40 -19.08
CA ALA A 901 41.49 -13.86 -19.04
C ALA A 901 40.19 -14.49 -18.52
N VAL A 902 39.58 -15.36 -19.33
CA VAL A 902 38.43 -16.19 -18.95
C VAL A 902 38.91 -17.27 -17.98
N PHE A 903 38.77 -17.02 -16.68
CA PHE A 903 38.75 -18.05 -15.65
C PHE A 903 37.39 -17.99 -14.97
N HIS A 904 36.74 -19.15 -14.82
CA HIS A 904 35.58 -19.34 -13.95
C HIS A 904 35.94 -18.86 -12.54
N ARG A 905 35.51 -17.65 -12.18
CA ARG A 905 35.53 -17.17 -10.79
C ARG A 905 34.37 -17.85 -10.08
N ASP A 906 34.69 -18.74 -9.14
CA ASP A 906 33.80 -19.00 -8.01
C ASP A 906 33.58 -17.66 -7.30
N GLU A 907 32.38 -17.09 -7.37
CA GLU A 907 31.99 -15.98 -6.50
C GLU A 907 32.24 -16.40 -5.04
N PRO A 908 32.74 -15.51 -4.16
CA PRO A 908 32.88 -15.84 -2.76
C PRO A 908 31.49 -16.17 -2.20
N THR A 909 31.24 -17.44 -1.92
CA THR A 909 30.04 -17.91 -1.22
C THR A 909 29.81 -17.03 0.01
N ARG A 910 28.60 -16.46 0.17
CA ARG A 910 28.24 -15.49 1.24
C ARG A 910 28.62 -15.94 2.65
N GLU A 911 28.68 -17.26 2.87
CA GLU A 911 29.13 -17.91 4.10
C GLU A 911 30.57 -17.58 4.53
N ARG A 912 31.40 -17.10 3.59
CA ARG A 912 32.80 -16.68 3.83
C ARG A 912 32.94 -15.17 4.02
N ASP A 913 31.88 -14.40 3.79
CA ASP A 913 31.88 -12.96 4.02
C ASP A 913 31.82 -12.65 5.52
N PRO A 914 32.86 -11.99 6.09
CA PRO A 914 32.88 -11.64 7.50
C PRO A 914 31.74 -10.72 7.93
N VAL A 915 31.24 -9.86 7.03
CA VAL A 915 30.14 -8.94 7.32
C VAL A 915 28.84 -9.70 7.45
N TRP A 916 28.50 -10.51 6.44
CA TRP A 916 27.29 -11.32 6.44
C TRP A 916 27.22 -12.29 7.62
N LEU A 917 28.32 -13.01 7.92
CA LEU A 917 28.34 -13.97 9.03
C LEU A 917 28.26 -13.29 10.40
N SER A 918 28.82 -12.07 10.53
CA SER A 918 28.68 -11.26 11.73
C SER A 918 27.25 -10.76 11.93
N GLU A 919 26.57 -10.38 10.84
CA GLU A 919 25.14 -10.05 10.88
C GLU A 919 24.29 -11.26 11.26
N LEU A 920 24.55 -12.43 10.68
CA LEU A 920 23.86 -13.68 11.04
C LEU A 920 24.01 -13.97 12.55
N ALA A 921 25.23 -13.86 13.08
CA ALA A 921 25.50 -14.06 14.51
C ALA A 921 24.74 -13.07 15.40
N LEU A 922 24.70 -11.79 15.01
CA LEU A 922 23.96 -10.74 15.73
C LEU A 922 22.45 -10.96 15.68
N ARG A 923 21.89 -11.29 14.51
CA ARG A 923 20.46 -11.59 14.35
C ARG A 923 20.04 -12.82 15.15
N LEU A 924 20.83 -13.91 15.12
CA LEU A 924 20.59 -15.10 15.97
C LEU A 924 20.64 -14.76 17.46
N ALA A 925 21.53 -13.84 17.85
CA ALA A 925 21.70 -13.41 19.23
C ALA A 925 20.63 -12.42 19.71
N SER A 926 19.89 -11.74 18.82
CA SER A 926 18.93 -10.71 19.22
C SER A 926 17.47 -10.98 18.81
N ALA A 927 17.25 -11.51 17.61
CA ALA A 927 15.93 -11.66 17.00
C ALA A 927 15.88 -12.92 16.10
N PRO A 928 15.96 -14.12 16.69
CA PRO A 928 16.10 -15.37 15.92
C PRO A 928 14.88 -15.73 15.05
N ALA A 929 13.71 -15.12 15.30
CA ALA A 929 12.48 -15.43 14.57
C ALA A 929 12.53 -15.05 13.07
N ASP A 930 13.20 -13.94 12.74
CA ASP A 930 13.22 -13.36 11.38
C ASP A 930 14.46 -13.79 10.58
N VAL A 931 15.40 -14.49 11.23
CA VAL A 931 16.69 -14.90 10.64
C VAL A 931 16.50 -15.80 9.43
N ALA A 932 15.51 -16.69 9.47
CA ALA A 932 15.31 -17.67 8.39
C ALA A 932 14.83 -17.02 7.09
N GLU A 933 14.05 -15.93 7.19
CA GLU A 933 13.57 -15.17 6.03
C GLU A 933 14.71 -14.32 5.43
N TRP A 934 15.50 -13.66 6.29
CA TRP A 934 16.64 -12.87 5.86
C TRP A 934 17.77 -13.70 5.23
N ALA A 935 18.13 -14.83 5.84
CA ALA A 935 19.25 -15.65 5.38
C ALA A 935 18.91 -16.53 4.16
N GLY A 936 17.63 -16.81 3.91
CA GLY A 936 17.19 -17.65 2.79
C GLY A 936 17.90 -19.00 2.75
N GLU A 937 18.48 -19.34 1.59
CA GLU A 937 19.18 -20.61 1.36
C GLU A 937 20.51 -20.72 2.13
N ASP A 938 21.15 -19.58 2.44
CA ASP A 938 22.47 -19.51 3.10
C ASP A 938 22.40 -19.87 4.60
N LEU A 939 21.20 -19.95 5.19
CA LEU A 939 20.98 -20.14 6.62
C LEU A 939 21.70 -21.38 7.18
N ARG A 940 21.56 -22.52 6.49
CA ARG A 940 22.09 -23.80 6.96
C ARG A 940 23.62 -23.75 7.04
N ALA A 941 24.24 -23.19 6.02
CA ALA A 941 25.67 -23.19 5.90
C ALA A 941 26.32 -22.12 6.79
N GLY A 942 25.72 -20.93 6.89
CA GLY A 942 26.08 -19.93 7.91
C GLY A 942 25.96 -20.45 9.34
N THR A 943 24.89 -21.19 9.66
CA THR A 943 24.71 -21.82 10.98
C THR A 943 25.78 -22.89 11.25
N THR A 944 26.14 -23.69 10.24
CA THR A 944 27.21 -24.68 10.34
C THR A 944 28.54 -23.99 10.61
N ARG A 945 28.82 -22.87 9.93
CA ARG A 945 30.03 -22.08 10.16
C ARG A 945 30.11 -21.48 11.55
N LEU A 946 28.98 -21.02 12.12
CA LEU A 946 28.93 -20.54 13.50
C LEU A 946 29.12 -21.67 14.54
N LEU A 947 28.77 -22.91 14.20
CA LEU A 947 29.09 -24.08 15.02
C LEU A 947 30.59 -24.41 14.98
N ASP A 948 31.26 -24.20 13.85
CA ASP A 948 32.72 -24.34 13.72
C ASP A 948 33.46 -23.21 14.47
N VAL A 949 32.91 -22.00 14.45
CA VAL A 949 33.47 -20.79 15.08
C VAL A 949 32.52 -20.23 16.16
N PRO A 950 32.31 -20.94 17.28
CA PRO A 950 31.34 -20.53 18.30
C PRO A 950 31.72 -19.23 19.02
N THR A 951 33.00 -18.84 18.98
CA THR A 951 33.49 -17.57 19.54
C THR A 951 32.75 -16.36 18.96
N LEU A 952 32.44 -16.38 17.66
CA LEU A 952 31.74 -15.28 17.00
C LEU A 952 30.30 -15.13 17.52
N ALA A 953 29.57 -16.25 17.65
CA ALA A 953 28.23 -16.26 18.22
C ALA A 953 28.20 -15.80 19.69
N ARG A 954 29.19 -16.21 20.48
CA ARG A 954 29.34 -15.75 21.88
C ARG A 954 29.65 -14.25 21.96
N ALA A 955 30.53 -13.74 21.10
CA ALA A 955 30.87 -12.33 21.02
C ALA A 955 29.65 -11.47 20.62
N ALA A 956 28.91 -11.92 19.61
CA ALA A 956 27.64 -11.31 19.20
C ALA A 956 26.62 -11.30 20.36
N ARG A 957 26.47 -12.43 21.06
CA ARG A 957 25.57 -12.53 22.21
C ARG A 957 25.98 -11.65 23.39
N PHE A 958 27.29 -11.55 23.66
CA PHE A 958 27.81 -10.62 24.66
C PHE A 958 27.40 -9.18 24.35
N LEU A 959 27.59 -8.72 23.11
CA LEU A 959 27.23 -7.37 22.68
C LEU A 959 25.73 -7.09 22.83
N VAL A 960 24.87 -8.03 22.45
CA VAL A 960 23.41 -7.89 22.59
C VAL A 960 23.02 -7.74 24.07
N VAL A 961 23.56 -8.60 24.94
CA VAL A 961 23.24 -8.59 26.39
C VAL A 961 23.77 -7.32 27.07
N THR A 962 24.99 -6.88 26.75
CA THR A 962 25.56 -5.66 27.34
C THR A 962 24.82 -4.40 26.88
N THR A 963 24.43 -4.33 25.60
CA THR A 963 23.64 -3.22 25.06
C THR A 963 22.25 -3.16 25.68
N ASP A 964 21.54 -4.30 25.79
CA ASP A 964 20.22 -4.36 26.43
C ASP A 964 20.27 -3.92 27.89
N ARG A 965 21.31 -4.34 28.62
CA ARG A 965 21.52 -3.97 30.03
C ARG A 965 21.95 -2.51 30.19
N HIS A 966 22.73 -1.95 29.26
CA HIS A 966 23.10 -0.53 29.27
C HIS A 966 21.88 0.37 29.04
N LEU A 967 20.95 -0.04 28.17
CA LEU A 967 19.75 0.72 27.82
C LEU A 967 18.57 0.52 28.78
N GLN A 968 18.75 -0.28 29.86
CA GLN A 968 17.88 -0.46 31.03
C GLN A 968 16.38 -0.18 30.78
N SER A 969 15.74 -0.91 29.85
CA SER A 969 14.29 -0.93 29.56
C SER A 969 13.69 -0.06 28.44
N ARG A 970 14.48 0.59 27.57
CA ARG A 970 13.95 1.22 26.33
C ARG A 970 13.63 0.24 25.18
N ALA A 971 13.32 -1.02 25.46
CA ALA A 971 12.88 -1.94 24.41
C ALA A 971 11.51 -1.52 23.90
N ALA A 972 11.42 -1.12 22.63
CA ALA A 972 10.16 -0.73 22.01
C ALA A 972 9.18 -1.91 21.94
N SER A 973 7.88 -1.64 21.74
CA SER A 973 6.88 -2.69 21.55
C SER A 973 7.27 -3.58 20.37
N GLY A 974 7.49 -4.88 20.62
CA GLY A 974 7.94 -5.84 19.60
C GLY A 974 9.45 -6.18 19.64
N GLU A 975 10.27 -5.47 20.41
CA GLU A 975 11.70 -5.79 20.57
C GLU A 975 11.94 -6.85 21.65
N LEU A 976 12.71 -7.90 21.33
CA LEU A 976 13.17 -8.87 22.33
C LEU A 976 14.24 -8.26 23.26
N TYR A 977 15.19 -7.52 22.67
CA TYR A 977 16.28 -6.78 23.31
C TYR A 977 16.30 -5.34 22.79
N ALA A 978 16.58 -4.37 23.65
CA ALA A 978 16.55 -2.95 23.31
C ALA A 978 17.55 -2.61 22.20
N SER A 979 17.14 -1.79 21.23
CA SER A 979 17.98 -1.32 20.11
C SER A 979 18.35 -2.41 19.08
N TRP A 980 17.62 -3.53 19.03
CA TRP A 980 17.85 -4.65 18.12
C TRP A 980 16.67 -5.01 17.22
N ARG A 981 15.84 -4.03 16.84
CA ARG A 981 14.83 -4.23 15.79
C ARG A 981 15.49 -4.28 14.42
N TRP A 982 15.36 -5.39 13.70
CA TRP A 982 15.81 -5.52 12.32
C TRP A 982 14.66 -5.07 11.38
N SER A 983 15.00 -4.42 10.27
CA SER A 983 14.06 -3.93 9.25
C SER A 983 13.86 -4.94 8.15
#